data_AF-A0A8H5VWB9-F1
#
_entry.id   AF-A0A8H5VWB9-F1
#
_cell.length_a   1.000
_cell.length_b   1.000
_cell.length_c   1.000
_cell.angle_alpha   90.00
_cell.angle_beta   90.00
_cell.angle_gamma   90.00
#
_symmetry.space_group_name_H-M   'P 1'
#
loop_
_entity.id
_entity.type
_entity.pdbx_description
1 polymer ?
#
loop_
_entity_poly.entity_id
_entity_poly.type
_entity_poly.pdbx_seq_one_letter_code
_entity_poly.pdbx_strand_id
1 'polypeptide(L)'
;MDETPESANANDHMATLQPLLEAEPPSSASSQVVQTEKPDKTSAEEDITSSKWVLFLAQWGLEIVALALSLIAFGLMIYLLCHSADEPISKWNKTYISLNTAVSILAGTSRACLAFSISMCLSQGKWNWLNGAAQPLVDFDRFDAASRGAWGSLRLLQSCIRRPHWTLIGALTAIALLAFEPFTQAVLAIEGKEVNLDHVEYAKAAHSSNDTLQALGNVPQIGRSTRLDGASWDGAATGVSAVPFPGPHNTTMEFMARRFSFNIQEDMGMKAAIWNGFSRFTAPQNLRPAFACATGNCTWPVFPSIAVCSKCRDISEYVTKSTGPVKFPLKIYNSGAHGQEYMLEPGESLPGVSNPSPHADLRNGRNFTFIKHEISQLNLSISNYNGTPHCRNLFQQCPDTYLSARVTTNPGQTLTFRNLSTLVMAIQYLGSNETWLDNRTSWENTRVSARECALSFCVNQYHDVLSQGVLQETVASSWTDRETDSYTHDDKDVKAFMKYTNHSLDMGNQLAKLSDLQIKIPDEDYKRQASNLRQQYFNITQPTIIVLYNVLSDGFGIVRNSNDIKDLSRPYIHLSTTKLIYPALGMGQPNAGLVSGLGQSRDIPSTINNVALSLTKWIRDRELDASPMKGNATRMVVITHVRWNYLWFPGASLITGIAFAILCMWETQKLKKPALKDSILAALACAPDEELRLRLKQAAANGKLQGTGRKVEVRWEKDDEFAQFKEKKDDQPSV
;
A
#
# COMPACT_ATOMS: atom_id res chain seq x y z
N MET A 1 3.08 -56.18 10.61
CA MET A 1 2.36 -57.12 9.74
C MET A 1 3.29 -57.41 8.59
N ASP A 2 3.90 -58.58 8.71
CA ASP A 2 4.55 -59.49 7.75
C ASP A 2 5.69 -58.93 6.86
N GLU A 3 6.96 -59.29 7.10
CA GLU A 3 7.65 -60.61 6.86
C GLU A 3 7.93 -60.84 5.36
N THR A 4 9.13 -60.52 4.81
CA THR A 4 10.42 -61.29 4.72
C THR A 4 10.45 -62.39 3.64
N PRO A 5 11.59 -63.05 3.26
CA PRO A 5 13.05 -62.74 3.24
C PRO A 5 13.69 -63.13 1.86
N GLU A 6 15.01 -63.15 1.53
CA GLU A 6 16.18 -63.90 2.05
C GLU A 6 17.47 -63.40 1.34
N SER A 7 18.53 -63.03 2.08
CA SER A 7 19.80 -63.79 2.32
C SER A 7 20.93 -63.42 1.34
N ALA A 8 22.23 -63.31 1.67
CA ALA A 8 23.02 -63.59 2.86
C ALA A 8 24.37 -62.83 2.80
N ASN A 9 24.93 -62.52 4.00
CA ASN A 9 26.34 -62.59 4.48
C ASN A 9 27.54 -62.36 3.53
N ALA A 10 28.72 -61.89 3.95
CA ALA A 10 29.27 -61.29 5.16
C ALA A 10 30.78 -61.03 4.88
N ASN A 11 31.40 -60.20 5.73
CA ASN A 11 32.85 -60.05 5.98
C ASN A 11 33.70 -59.26 4.98
N ASP A 12 34.78 -58.57 5.34
CA ASP A 12 35.26 -57.90 6.56
C ASP A 12 36.62 -57.25 6.14
N HIS A 13 37.17 -56.38 6.98
CA HIS A 13 38.57 -55.89 7.03
C HIS A 13 38.98 -54.72 6.11
N MET A 14 39.19 -53.53 6.69
CA MET A 14 40.39 -53.05 7.43
C MET A 14 41.62 -52.84 6.55
N ALA A 15 41.86 -51.57 6.26
CA ALA A 15 43.06 -51.03 5.66
C ALA A 15 44.17 -50.85 6.70
N THR A 16 45.39 -51.29 6.39
CA THR A 16 46.61 -50.69 6.97
C THR A 16 47.84 -50.92 6.09
N LEU A 17 48.65 -49.85 6.02
CA LEU A 17 50.12 -49.78 5.86
C LEU A 17 50.78 -49.89 4.47
N GLN A 18 51.47 -48.78 4.14
CA GLN A 18 52.70 -48.55 3.34
C GLN A 18 53.71 -49.73 3.28
N PRO A 19 54.69 -49.82 2.34
CA PRO A 19 55.68 -48.74 2.08
C PRO A 19 56.42 -48.68 0.69
N LEU A 20 57.13 -47.55 0.51
CA LEU A 20 58.48 -47.29 -0.06
C LEU A 20 59.07 -47.94 -1.34
N LEU A 21 59.81 -47.06 -2.05
CA LEU A 21 61.05 -47.21 -2.84
C LEU A 21 60.99 -47.42 -4.38
N GLU A 22 61.36 -46.34 -5.07
CA GLU A 22 62.49 -46.18 -6.02
C GLU A 22 62.62 -47.07 -7.29
N ALA A 23 62.63 -46.42 -8.46
CA ALA A 23 63.68 -46.43 -9.49
C ALA A 23 63.14 -46.29 -10.94
N GLU A 24 63.83 -45.42 -11.69
CA GLU A 24 63.94 -45.14 -13.14
C GLU A 24 63.82 -46.32 -14.16
N PRO A 25 63.92 -46.14 -15.51
CA PRO A 25 63.91 -44.95 -16.43
C PRO A 25 62.88 -45.19 -17.62
N PRO A 26 62.88 -44.54 -18.82
CA PRO A 26 63.93 -44.64 -19.87
C PRO A 26 64.14 -43.41 -20.80
N SER A 27 65.22 -43.54 -21.56
CA SER A 27 65.74 -42.81 -22.71
C SER A 27 64.82 -42.68 -23.96
N SER A 28 65.00 -41.61 -24.74
CA SER A 28 65.39 -41.58 -26.18
C SER A 28 65.15 -40.17 -26.76
N ALA A 29 66.21 -39.45 -27.14
CA ALA A 29 66.69 -39.27 -28.52
C ALA A 29 65.71 -38.41 -29.37
N SER A 30 66.05 -37.31 -30.05
CA SER A 30 67.35 -36.83 -30.52
C SER A 30 67.23 -35.51 -31.32
N SER A 31 68.35 -34.76 -31.39
CA SER A 31 68.83 -33.95 -32.53
C SER A 31 68.26 -32.53 -32.74
N GLN A 32 68.98 -31.45 -33.13
CA GLN A 32 70.30 -31.26 -33.76
C GLN A 32 70.88 -29.84 -33.50
N VAL A 33 72.23 -29.80 -33.44
CA VAL A 33 73.19 -28.84 -34.02
C VAL A 33 73.27 -27.40 -33.48
N VAL A 34 74.42 -27.17 -32.82
CA VAL A 34 75.10 -25.88 -32.63
C VAL A 34 76.17 -25.74 -33.72
N GLN A 35 76.28 -24.55 -34.32
CA GLN A 35 77.58 -24.03 -34.76
C GLN A 35 77.81 -22.62 -34.21
N THR A 36 79.09 -22.42 -33.90
CA THR A 36 79.76 -21.42 -33.09
C THR A 36 80.06 -20.12 -33.81
N GLU A 37 80.00 -19.00 -33.09
CA GLU A 37 80.92 -17.88 -33.29
C GLU A 37 81.12 -17.10 -31.97
N LYS A 38 82.34 -16.58 -31.79
CA LYS A 38 82.86 -15.85 -30.61
C LYS A 38 83.60 -14.63 -31.16
N PRO A 39 83.87 -13.60 -30.35
CA PRO A 39 82.99 -12.52 -29.89
C PRO A 39 83.37 -11.17 -30.54
N ASP A 40 82.49 -10.15 -30.50
CA ASP A 40 82.93 -8.76 -30.71
C ASP A 40 82.36 -7.79 -29.68
N LYS A 41 83.22 -6.87 -29.24
CA LYS A 41 83.08 -6.00 -28.07
C LYS A 41 82.48 -4.67 -28.47
N THR A 42 81.15 -4.52 -28.42
CA THR A 42 80.53 -3.18 -28.57
C THR A 42 79.14 -2.99 -27.93
N SER A 43 78.82 -3.70 -26.84
CA SER A 43 77.49 -3.57 -26.18
C SER A 43 77.50 -3.68 -24.65
N ALA A 44 78.62 -3.33 -23.99
CA ALA A 44 78.78 -3.52 -22.54
C ALA A 44 78.00 -2.54 -21.64
N GLU A 45 77.21 -1.62 -22.20
CA GLU A 45 76.47 -0.62 -21.41
C GLU A 45 74.94 -0.84 -21.36
N GLU A 46 74.36 -1.61 -22.29
CA GLU A 46 72.92 -1.96 -22.25
C GLU A 46 72.60 -3.26 -21.49
N ASP A 47 73.55 -4.18 -21.30
CA ASP A 47 73.31 -5.46 -20.61
C ASP A 47 73.24 -5.36 -19.07
N ILE A 48 73.76 -4.28 -18.47
CA ILE A 48 73.82 -4.14 -17.00
C ILE A 48 72.46 -3.73 -16.40
N THR A 49 71.59 -3.07 -17.18
CA THR A 49 70.24 -2.67 -16.72
C THR A 49 69.27 -3.85 -16.80
N SER A 50 69.31 -4.64 -17.89
CA SER A 50 68.51 -5.87 -18.07
C SER A 50 68.75 -6.90 -16.97
N SER A 51 70.03 -7.14 -16.62
CA SER A 51 70.42 -8.08 -15.54
C SER A 51 69.83 -7.71 -14.17
N LYS A 52 69.78 -6.42 -13.82
CA LYS A 52 69.25 -5.96 -12.52
C LYS A 52 67.72 -6.08 -12.44
N TRP A 53 67.01 -5.81 -13.53
CA TRP A 53 65.55 -5.94 -13.59
C TRP A 53 65.11 -7.40 -13.53
N VAL A 54 65.80 -8.31 -14.21
CA VAL A 54 65.53 -9.75 -14.15
C VAL A 54 65.78 -10.29 -12.74
N LEU A 55 66.86 -9.87 -12.07
CA LEU A 55 67.14 -10.26 -10.69
C LEU A 55 66.10 -9.70 -9.70
N PHE A 56 65.64 -8.47 -9.92
CA PHE A 56 64.59 -7.85 -9.12
C PHE A 56 63.26 -8.58 -9.26
N LEU A 57 62.85 -8.91 -10.48
CA LEU A 57 61.63 -9.68 -10.76
C LEU A 57 61.73 -11.12 -10.25
N ALA A 58 62.90 -11.75 -10.33
CA ALA A 58 63.11 -13.06 -9.72
C ALA A 58 62.98 -13.02 -8.18
N GLN A 59 63.35 -11.91 -7.56
CA GLN A 59 63.27 -11.73 -6.10
C GLN A 59 61.90 -11.26 -5.62
N TRP A 60 61.15 -10.47 -6.37
CA TRP A 60 59.89 -9.84 -5.92
C TRP A 60 58.67 -10.13 -6.80
N GLY A 61 58.80 -11.03 -7.78
CA GLY A 61 57.78 -11.28 -8.81
C GLY A 61 56.45 -11.76 -8.23
N LEU A 62 56.46 -12.66 -7.23
CA LEU A 62 55.23 -13.16 -6.60
C LEU A 62 54.48 -12.05 -5.86
N GLU A 63 55.19 -11.16 -5.16
CA GLU A 63 54.59 -10.02 -4.47
C GLU A 63 54.00 -9.01 -5.47
N ILE A 64 54.69 -8.74 -6.58
CA ILE A 64 54.20 -7.84 -7.63
C ILE A 64 52.94 -8.42 -8.28
N VAL A 65 52.93 -9.73 -8.59
CA VAL A 65 51.75 -10.41 -9.13
C VAL A 65 50.60 -10.40 -8.12
N ALA A 66 50.87 -10.64 -6.84
CA ALA A 66 49.85 -10.59 -5.80
C ALA A 66 49.27 -9.17 -5.64
N LEU A 67 50.09 -8.11 -5.65
CA LEU A 67 49.62 -6.72 -5.62
C LEU A 67 48.79 -6.37 -6.86
N ALA A 68 49.22 -6.80 -8.05
CA ALA A 68 48.47 -6.60 -9.29
C ALA A 68 47.12 -7.32 -9.26
N LEU A 69 47.07 -8.58 -8.81
CA LEU A 69 45.85 -9.34 -8.65
C LEU A 69 44.91 -8.69 -7.63
N SER A 70 45.46 -8.15 -6.53
CA SER A 70 44.69 -7.42 -5.53
C SER A 70 44.02 -6.16 -6.09
N LEU A 71 44.74 -5.40 -6.91
CA LEU A 71 44.24 -4.21 -7.62
C LEU A 71 43.16 -4.57 -8.64
N ILE A 72 43.37 -5.62 -9.44
CA ILE A 72 42.40 -6.08 -10.45
C ILE A 72 41.11 -6.55 -9.77
N ALA A 73 41.21 -7.37 -8.72
CA ALA A 73 40.05 -7.85 -7.98
C ALA A 73 39.26 -6.69 -7.34
N PHE A 74 39.94 -5.70 -6.78
CA PHE A 74 39.30 -4.50 -6.22
C PHE A 74 38.64 -3.64 -7.29
N GLY A 75 39.28 -3.47 -8.46
CA GLY A 75 38.72 -2.74 -9.59
C GLY A 75 37.47 -3.39 -10.17
N LEU A 76 37.49 -4.72 -10.31
CA LEU A 76 36.31 -5.50 -10.74
C LEU A 76 35.15 -5.38 -9.74
N MET A 77 35.46 -5.36 -8.44
CA MET A 77 34.46 -5.14 -7.40
C MET A 77 33.81 -3.75 -7.53
N ILE A 78 34.61 -2.69 -7.72
CA ILE A 78 34.09 -1.33 -7.93
C ILE A 78 33.22 -1.28 -9.18
N TYR A 79 33.68 -1.87 -10.29
CA TYR A 79 32.91 -1.92 -11.53
C TYR A 79 31.53 -2.58 -11.33
N LEU A 80 31.51 -3.73 -10.65
CA LEU A 80 30.28 -4.46 -10.36
C LEU A 80 29.34 -3.66 -9.45
N LEU A 81 29.87 -2.94 -8.47
CA LEU A 81 29.09 -2.04 -7.62
C LEU A 81 28.51 -0.84 -8.40
N CYS A 82 29.29 -0.20 -9.27
CA CYS A 82 28.80 0.89 -10.13
C CYS A 82 27.69 0.40 -11.08
N HIS A 83 27.85 -0.78 -11.67
CA HIS A 83 26.88 -1.33 -12.61
C HIS A 83 25.57 -1.78 -11.93
N SER A 84 25.65 -2.18 -10.66
CA SER A 84 24.50 -2.68 -9.89
C SER A 84 23.85 -1.60 -9.02
N ALA A 85 24.34 -0.36 -9.06
CA ALA A 85 23.80 0.73 -8.28
C ALA A 85 22.40 1.12 -8.78
N ASP A 86 21.44 1.19 -7.85
CA ASP A 86 20.04 1.62 -8.09
C ASP A 86 19.24 0.76 -9.07
N GLU A 87 19.68 -0.48 -9.33
CA GLU A 87 19.00 -1.42 -10.21
C GLU A 87 18.16 -2.46 -9.43
N PRO A 88 17.07 -2.98 -10.02
CA PRO A 88 16.26 -4.02 -9.39
C PRO A 88 17.04 -5.33 -9.21
N ILE A 89 16.92 -5.96 -8.04
CA ILE A 89 17.59 -7.25 -7.76
C ILE A 89 17.18 -8.37 -8.73
N SER A 90 15.99 -8.26 -9.34
CA SER A 90 15.50 -9.20 -10.34
C SER A 90 16.36 -9.25 -11.61
N LYS A 91 17.09 -8.18 -11.94
CA LYS A 91 18.00 -8.14 -13.09
C LYS A 91 19.20 -9.05 -12.87
N TRP A 92 19.67 -9.13 -11.63
CA TRP A 92 20.77 -10.00 -11.20
C TRP A 92 20.35 -11.48 -11.05
N ASN A 93 19.05 -11.76 -10.86
CA ASN A 93 18.55 -13.12 -10.64
C ASN A 93 18.69 -14.06 -11.87
N LYS A 94 19.27 -13.58 -12.98
CA LYS A 94 19.63 -14.39 -14.15
C LYS A 94 20.96 -15.13 -13.98
N THR A 95 21.77 -14.78 -12.98
CA THR A 95 23.04 -15.44 -12.67
C THR A 95 22.92 -16.38 -11.46
N TYR A 96 23.63 -17.51 -11.48
CA TYR A 96 23.58 -18.53 -10.41
C TYR A 96 24.17 -18.08 -9.05
N ILE A 97 24.92 -16.97 -9.01
CA ILE A 97 25.63 -16.48 -7.83
C ILE A 97 24.95 -15.21 -7.33
N SER A 98 24.75 -15.04 -6.02
CA SER A 98 24.17 -13.81 -5.45
C SER A 98 25.15 -12.63 -5.56
N LEU A 99 24.63 -11.40 -5.68
CA LEU A 99 25.45 -10.19 -5.80
C LEU A 99 26.40 -10.05 -4.60
N ASN A 100 25.88 -10.33 -3.40
CA ASN A 100 26.66 -10.31 -2.17
C ASN A 100 27.79 -11.35 -2.18
N THR A 101 27.53 -12.54 -2.74
CA THR A 101 28.55 -13.58 -2.91
C THR A 101 29.65 -13.14 -3.89
N ALA A 102 29.28 -12.53 -5.02
CA ALA A 102 30.24 -12.03 -6.00
C ALA A 102 31.16 -10.94 -5.42
N VAL A 103 30.59 -9.97 -4.70
CA VAL A 103 31.37 -8.93 -3.99
C VAL A 103 32.28 -9.54 -2.93
N SER A 104 31.77 -10.50 -2.14
CA SER A 104 32.56 -11.17 -1.09
C SER A 104 33.76 -11.94 -1.65
N ILE A 105 33.61 -12.62 -2.79
CA ILE A 105 34.71 -13.35 -3.46
C ILE A 105 35.79 -12.38 -3.95
N LEU A 106 35.39 -11.30 -4.63
CA LEU A 106 36.34 -10.29 -5.13
C LEU A 106 37.06 -9.56 -4.00
N ALA A 107 36.32 -9.16 -2.94
CA ALA A 107 36.87 -8.55 -1.74
C ALA A 107 37.84 -9.48 -1.00
N GLY A 108 37.45 -10.74 -0.79
CA GLY A 108 38.27 -11.75 -0.14
C GLY A 108 39.57 -12.04 -0.89
N THR A 109 39.49 -12.12 -2.22
CA THR A 109 40.68 -12.28 -3.09
C THR A 109 41.60 -11.07 -2.98
N SER A 110 41.06 -9.85 -3.10
CA SER A 110 41.84 -8.61 -2.97
C SER A 110 42.55 -8.52 -1.62
N ARG A 111 41.83 -8.81 -0.53
CA ARG A 111 42.35 -8.85 0.84
C ARG A 111 43.47 -9.87 1.01
N ALA A 112 43.27 -11.11 0.55
CA ALA A 112 44.24 -12.20 0.71
C ALA A 112 45.56 -11.91 -0.01
N CYS A 113 45.50 -11.42 -1.25
CA CYS A 113 46.68 -11.06 -2.02
C CYS A 113 47.44 -9.85 -1.43
N LEU A 114 46.71 -8.87 -0.89
CA LEU A 114 47.31 -7.75 -0.18
C LEU A 114 47.98 -8.20 1.14
N ALA A 115 47.30 -9.05 1.92
CA ALA A 115 47.83 -9.60 3.17
C ALA A 115 49.12 -10.38 2.93
N PHE A 116 49.14 -11.24 1.92
CA PHE A 116 50.33 -11.99 1.50
C PHE A 116 51.52 -11.06 1.23
N SER A 117 51.29 -10.01 0.42
CA SER A 117 52.33 -9.04 0.05
C SER A 117 52.87 -8.28 1.26
N ILE A 118 52.00 -7.86 2.18
CA ILE A 118 52.38 -7.18 3.42
C ILE A 118 53.19 -8.11 4.33
N SER A 119 52.77 -9.36 4.50
CA SER A 119 53.49 -10.36 5.29
C SER A 119 54.92 -10.57 4.79
N MET A 120 55.10 -10.69 3.46
CA MET A 120 56.44 -10.85 2.86
C MET A 120 57.31 -9.59 3.03
N CYS A 121 56.72 -8.40 2.86
CA CYS A 121 57.44 -7.13 3.08
C CYS A 121 57.80 -6.90 4.55
N LEU A 122 56.92 -7.23 5.51
CA LEU A 122 57.24 -7.19 6.95
C LEU A 122 58.36 -8.17 7.32
N SER A 123 58.33 -9.36 6.72
CA SER A 123 59.39 -10.34 6.90
C SER A 123 60.73 -9.87 6.32
N GLN A 124 60.72 -9.15 5.19
CA GLN A 124 61.94 -8.50 4.67
C GLN A 124 62.38 -7.32 5.56
N GLY A 125 61.44 -6.60 6.16
CA GLY A 125 61.70 -5.47 7.05
C GLY A 125 62.62 -5.81 8.22
N LYS A 126 62.59 -7.06 8.72
CA LYS A 126 63.51 -7.52 9.79
C LYS A 126 64.98 -7.43 9.37
N TRP A 127 65.26 -7.70 8.10
CA TRP A 127 66.61 -7.66 7.53
C TRP A 127 67.05 -6.23 7.21
N ASN A 128 66.12 -5.38 6.81
CA ASN A 128 66.38 -3.96 6.55
C ASN A 128 66.64 -3.20 7.86
N TRP A 129 65.93 -3.55 8.95
CA TRP A 129 66.07 -2.94 10.27
C TRP A 129 67.47 -3.10 10.88
N LEU A 130 68.14 -4.24 10.64
CA LEU A 130 69.48 -4.53 11.12
C LEU A 130 70.57 -3.86 10.28
N ASN A 131 70.42 -2.57 9.95
CA ASN A 131 71.34 -1.84 9.08
C ASN A 131 72.18 -0.79 9.85
N GLY A 132 73.51 -0.92 9.80
CA GLY A 132 74.50 0.07 10.26
C GLY A 132 74.61 0.27 11.78
N ALA A 133 73.49 0.45 12.48
CA ALA A 133 73.44 0.59 13.93
C ALA A 133 73.14 -0.76 14.62
N ALA A 134 73.71 -0.99 15.78
CA ALA A 134 73.36 -2.16 16.58
C ALA A 134 71.92 -2.00 17.10
N GLN A 135 71.10 -3.04 16.90
CA GLN A 135 69.70 -3.04 17.31
C GLN A 135 69.41 -4.24 18.22
N PRO A 136 68.47 -4.12 19.18
CA PRO A 136 68.11 -5.24 20.05
C PRO A 136 67.64 -6.47 19.27
N LEU A 137 68.16 -7.65 19.61
CA LEU A 137 67.79 -8.91 18.95
C LEU A 137 66.29 -9.24 19.07
N VAL A 138 65.62 -8.75 20.12
CA VAL A 138 64.16 -8.90 20.30
C VAL A 138 63.34 -8.19 19.22
N ASP A 139 63.87 -7.17 18.54
CA ASP A 139 63.16 -6.55 17.43
C ASP A 139 63.05 -7.50 16.23
N PHE A 140 64.02 -8.40 16.04
CA PHE A 140 63.96 -9.44 15.01
C PHE A 140 62.77 -10.41 15.24
N ASP A 141 62.55 -10.84 16.48
CA ASP A 141 61.39 -11.67 16.87
C ASP A 141 60.05 -10.91 16.72
N ARG A 142 60.05 -9.60 16.99
CA ARG A 142 58.85 -8.75 16.82
C ARG A 142 58.46 -8.59 15.35
N PHE A 143 59.43 -8.39 14.45
CA PHE A 143 59.17 -8.32 13.01
C PHE A 143 58.69 -9.67 12.46
N ASP A 144 59.30 -10.78 12.89
CA ASP A 144 58.89 -12.12 12.48
C ASP A 144 57.50 -12.50 13.03
N ALA A 145 57.18 -12.08 14.25
CA ALA A 145 55.82 -12.21 14.78
C ALA A 145 54.83 -11.34 13.99
N ALA A 146 55.22 -10.13 13.57
CA ALA A 146 54.35 -9.21 12.85
C ALA A 146 53.98 -9.69 11.44
N SER A 147 54.91 -10.34 10.72
CA SER A 147 54.63 -10.92 9.41
C SER A 147 53.61 -12.08 9.46
N ARG A 148 53.45 -12.73 10.63
CA ARG A 148 52.55 -13.87 10.85
C ARG A 148 51.13 -13.49 11.27
N GLY A 149 50.84 -12.22 11.51
CA GLY A 149 49.46 -11.78 11.76
C GLY A 149 49.32 -10.49 12.56
N ALA A 150 48.06 -10.09 12.76
CA ALA A 150 47.69 -8.83 13.40
C ALA A 150 48.20 -8.70 14.84
N TRP A 151 48.25 -9.80 15.61
CA TRP A 151 48.74 -9.78 16.99
C TRP A 151 50.24 -9.45 17.09
N GLY A 152 51.05 -10.01 16.20
CA GLY A 152 52.47 -9.65 16.11
C GLY A 152 52.65 -8.21 15.64
N SER A 153 51.82 -7.76 14.69
CA SER A 153 51.80 -6.37 14.23
C SER A 153 51.49 -5.40 15.38
N LEU A 154 50.55 -5.74 16.26
CA LEU A 154 50.24 -4.95 17.46
C LEU A 154 51.43 -4.84 18.43
N ARG A 155 52.16 -5.93 18.63
CA ARG A 155 53.40 -5.94 19.45
C ARG A 155 54.51 -5.09 18.82
N LEU A 156 54.61 -5.09 17.50
CA LEU A 156 55.55 -4.25 16.76
C LEU A 156 55.19 -2.77 16.90
N LEU A 157 53.90 -2.39 16.79
CA LEU A 157 53.42 -1.02 17.02
C LEU A 157 53.86 -0.45 18.36
N GLN A 158 53.66 -1.21 19.44
CA GLN A 158 54.04 -0.80 20.79
C GLN A 158 55.55 -0.50 20.91
N SER A 159 56.36 -1.14 20.09
CA SER A 159 57.81 -0.98 20.05
C SER A 159 58.22 0.20 19.16
N CYS A 160 57.56 0.37 18.01
CA CYS A 160 57.75 1.50 17.09
C CYS A 160 57.33 2.85 17.68
N ILE A 161 56.47 2.90 18.70
CA ILE A 161 56.16 4.14 19.45
C ILE A 161 57.44 4.77 20.04
N ARG A 162 58.46 3.97 20.39
CA ARG A 162 59.73 4.47 20.92
C ARG A 162 60.75 4.86 19.83
N ARG A 163 60.61 4.33 18.61
CA ARG A 163 61.50 4.58 17.45
C ARG A 163 60.65 4.58 16.17
N PRO A 164 60.21 5.76 15.67
CA PRO A 164 59.32 5.84 14.53
C PRO A 164 60.01 5.36 13.26
N HIS A 165 59.36 4.44 12.54
CA HIS A 165 59.85 3.87 11.29
C HIS A 165 58.69 3.59 10.33
N TRP A 166 58.94 3.61 9.03
CA TRP A 166 57.93 3.40 7.98
C TRP A 166 57.25 2.01 8.03
N THR A 167 57.86 1.05 8.74
CA THR A 167 57.27 -0.26 9.05
C THR A 167 56.00 -0.18 9.89
N LEU A 168 55.77 0.97 10.55
CA LEU A 168 54.50 1.33 11.19
C LEU A 168 53.33 1.24 10.20
N ILE A 169 53.52 1.67 8.95
CA ILE A 169 52.47 1.66 7.92
C ILE A 169 52.05 0.22 7.63
N GLY A 170 53.01 -0.69 7.42
CA GLY A 170 52.74 -2.11 7.16
C GLY A 170 52.04 -2.81 8.34
N ALA A 171 52.46 -2.52 9.58
CA ALA A 171 51.84 -3.09 10.78
C ALA A 171 50.40 -2.57 11.00
N LEU A 172 50.15 -1.28 10.75
CA LEU A 172 48.80 -0.70 10.81
C LEU A 172 47.90 -1.28 9.71
N THR A 173 48.39 -1.41 8.47
CA THR A 173 47.62 -2.00 7.38
C THR A 173 47.31 -3.48 7.65
N ALA A 174 48.25 -4.25 8.21
CA ALA A 174 48.01 -5.64 8.61
C ALA A 174 46.87 -5.80 9.65
N ILE A 175 46.75 -4.85 10.57
CA ILE A 175 45.63 -4.80 11.53
C ILE A 175 44.34 -4.31 10.86
N ALA A 176 44.42 -3.26 10.02
CA ALA A 176 43.28 -2.72 9.28
C ALA A 176 42.62 -3.76 8.38
N LEU A 177 43.39 -4.71 7.84
CA LEU A 177 42.87 -5.81 7.04
C LEU A 177 41.84 -6.67 7.78
N LEU A 178 41.83 -6.70 9.12
CA LEU A 178 40.79 -7.40 9.89
C LEU A 178 39.39 -6.85 9.61
N ALA A 179 39.27 -5.53 9.45
CA ALA A 179 38.00 -4.85 9.21
C ALA A 179 37.67 -4.74 7.71
N PHE A 180 38.56 -5.16 6.80
CA PHE A 180 38.36 -5.04 5.36
C PHE A 180 37.03 -5.70 4.91
N GLU A 181 36.79 -6.92 5.38
CA GLU A 181 35.63 -7.72 4.97
C GLU A 181 34.29 -7.20 5.51
N PRO A 182 34.14 -6.88 6.82
CA PRO A 182 32.94 -6.21 7.33
C PRO A 182 32.58 -4.93 6.57
N PHE A 183 33.57 -4.11 6.21
CA PHE A 183 33.32 -2.89 5.45
C PHE A 183 32.86 -3.19 4.02
N THR A 184 33.47 -4.17 3.33
CA THR A 184 33.02 -4.56 1.98
C THR A 184 31.62 -5.16 1.96
N GLN A 185 31.22 -5.89 3.00
CA GLN A 185 29.83 -6.40 3.12
C GLN A 185 28.84 -5.27 3.41
N ALA A 186 29.23 -4.26 4.21
CA ALA A 186 28.38 -3.11 4.52
C ALA A 186 28.13 -2.15 3.34
N VAL A 187 28.90 -2.27 2.25
CA VAL A 187 28.71 -1.47 1.04
C VAL A 187 27.38 -1.79 0.34
N LEU A 188 26.89 -3.03 0.41
CA LEU A 188 25.63 -3.43 -0.22
C LEU A 188 24.47 -3.36 0.78
N ALA A 189 23.48 -2.53 0.48
CA ALA A 189 22.21 -2.49 1.19
C ALA A 189 21.07 -2.88 0.24
N ILE A 190 20.06 -3.53 0.80
CA ILE A 190 18.85 -3.92 0.08
C ILE A 190 17.71 -3.07 0.64
N GLU A 191 17.08 -2.27 -0.21
CA GLU A 191 16.00 -1.37 0.17
C GLU A 191 14.76 -1.65 -0.69
N GLY A 192 13.59 -1.69 -0.05
CA GLY A 192 12.31 -1.78 -0.74
C GLY A 192 11.88 -0.39 -1.19
N LYS A 193 11.71 -0.19 -2.49
CA LYS A 193 11.21 1.07 -3.06
C LYS A 193 9.92 0.83 -3.81
N GLU A 194 8.95 1.72 -3.62
CA GLU A 194 7.76 1.76 -4.46
C GLU A 194 8.11 2.33 -5.83
N VAL A 195 7.85 1.54 -6.86
CA VAL A 195 8.08 1.95 -8.26
C VAL A 195 6.73 1.94 -8.98
N ASN A 196 6.47 2.99 -9.76
CA ASN A 196 5.31 3.05 -10.64
C ASN A 196 5.51 2.05 -11.79
N LEU A 197 4.53 1.19 -12.00
CA LEU A 197 4.52 0.25 -13.11
C LEU A 197 4.05 0.96 -14.38
N ASP A 198 4.78 0.73 -15.47
CA ASP A 198 4.29 1.10 -16.80
C ASP A 198 3.18 0.13 -17.26
N HIS A 199 2.41 0.51 -18.27
CA HIS A 199 1.26 -0.24 -18.77
C HIS A 199 1.60 -1.69 -19.15
N VAL A 200 2.77 -1.93 -19.74
CA VAL A 200 3.23 -3.28 -20.13
C VAL A 200 3.55 -4.13 -18.91
N GLU A 201 4.15 -3.55 -17.89
CA GLU A 201 4.52 -4.27 -16.66
C GLU A 201 3.28 -4.57 -15.80
N TYR A 202 2.34 -3.61 -15.74
CA TYR A 202 1.06 -3.83 -15.10
C TYR A 202 0.25 -4.92 -15.79
N ALA A 203 0.20 -4.95 -17.13
CA ALA A 203 -0.49 -6.02 -17.86
C ALA A 203 0.06 -7.40 -17.50
N LYS A 204 1.39 -7.55 -17.40
CA LYS A 204 2.02 -8.81 -16.94
C LYS A 204 1.63 -9.18 -15.51
N ALA A 205 1.58 -8.20 -14.61
CA ALA A 205 1.14 -8.42 -13.23
C ALA A 205 -0.35 -8.82 -13.19
N ALA A 206 -1.19 -8.17 -13.99
CA ALA A 206 -2.61 -8.47 -14.11
C ALA A 206 -2.86 -9.89 -14.67
N HIS A 207 -2.09 -10.33 -15.68
CA HIS A 207 -2.17 -11.71 -16.19
C HIS A 207 -1.77 -12.77 -15.18
N SER A 208 -0.87 -12.44 -14.24
CA SER A 208 -0.49 -13.35 -13.15
C SER A 208 -1.50 -13.37 -12.00
N SER A 209 -2.39 -12.37 -11.93
CA SER A 209 -3.46 -12.28 -10.94
C SER A 209 -4.76 -12.88 -11.51
N ASN A 210 -5.62 -13.42 -10.64
CA ASN A 210 -6.88 -14.12 -10.93
C ASN A 210 -7.62 -13.68 -12.23
N ASP A 211 -8.23 -14.65 -12.92
CA ASP A 211 -8.94 -14.48 -14.22
C ASP A 211 -9.96 -13.33 -14.26
N THR A 212 -10.57 -12.95 -13.13
CA THR A 212 -11.55 -11.86 -13.07
C THR A 212 -10.97 -10.47 -13.36
N LEU A 213 -9.67 -10.25 -13.09
CA LEU A 213 -9.01 -8.96 -13.36
C LEU A 213 -8.60 -8.78 -14.82
N GLN A 214 -8.46 -9.88 -15.59
CA GLN A 214 -8.11 -9.81 -17.01
C GLN A 214 -9.19 -9.13 -17.85
N ALA A 215 -10.46 -9.18 -17.40
CA ALA A 215 -11.58 -8.58 -18.11
C ALA A 215 -11.59 -7.03 -18.05
N LEU A 216 -10.94 -6.42 -17.05
CA LEU A 216 -10.97 -4.96 -16.81
C LEU A 216 -9.77 -4.20 -17.41
N GLY A 217 -8.91 -4.87 -18.18
CA GLY A 217 -7.89 -4.22 -19.02
C GLY A 217 -6.52 -3.94 -18.37
N ASN A 218 -5.60 -3.42 -19.18
CA ASN A 218 -4.16 -3.32 -18.90
C ASN A 218 -3.74 -2.15 -18.00
N VAL A 219 -4.68 -1.50 -17.31
CA VAL A 219 -4.41 -0.31 -16.46
C VAL A 219 -5.34 -0.38 -15.25
N PRO A 220 -4.92 0.08 -14.05
CA PRO A 220 -5.82 0.22 -12.92
C PRO A 220 -7.03 1.08 -13.26
N GLN A 221 -8.22 0.62 -12.87
CA GLN A 221 -9.49 1.28 -13.19
C GLN A 221 -10.38 1.38 -11.97
N ILE A 222 -11.16 2.44 -11.89
CA ILE A 222 -12.21 2.62 -10.89
C ILE A 222 -13.44 3.24 -11.55
N GLY A 223 -14.62 2.85 -11.07
CA GLY A 223 -15.89 3.31 -11.61
C GLY A 223 -16.04 4.82 -11.50
N ARG A 224 -16.49 5.47 -12.57
CA ARG A 224 -16.80 6.90 -12.67
C ARG A 224 -17.96 7.08 -13.63
N SER A 225 -18.89 7.97 -13.31
CA SER A 225 -19.98 8.34 -14.22
C SER A 225 -19.96 9.83 -14.56
N THR A 226 -19.96 10.12 -15.86
CA THR A 226 -20.04 11.50 -16.41
C THR A 226 -21.38 11.78 -17.08
N ARG A 227 -22.02 10.71 -17.57
CA ARG A 227 -23.38 10.69 -18.05
C ARG A 227 -24.09 9.50 -17.41
N LEU A 228 -25.25 9.73 -16.84
CA LEU A 228 -26.07 8.70 -16.22
C LEU A 228 -27.28 8.40 -17.12
N ASP A 229 -27.26 7.19 -17.68
CA ASP A 229 -28.32 6.66 -18.52
C ASP A 229 -28.59 5.22 -18.13
N GLY A 230 -29.45 5.06 -17.14
CA GLY A 230 -29.78 3.78 -16.52
C GLY A 230 -31.19 3.33 -16.83
N ALA A 231 -31.82 3.84 -17.89
CA ALA A 231 -33.18 3.46 -18.24
C ALA A 231 -33.50 3.67 -19.72
N SER A 232 -34.33 2.79 -20.25
CA SER A 232 -35.00 2.98 -21.53
C SER A 232 -36.51 2.87 -21.35
N TRP A 233 -37.26 3.57 -22.20
CA TRP A 233 -38.68 3.33 -22.39
C TRP A 233 -38.91 2.88 -23.83
N ASP A 234 -39.88 2.01 -24.06
CA ASP A 234 -40.32 1.66 -25.41
C ASP A 234 -41.86 1.59 -25.44
N GLY A 235 -42.46 1.85 -26.61
CA GLY A 235 -43.92 1.86 -26.75
C GLY A 235 -44.60 3.06 -26.08
N ALA A 236 -44.37 4.27 -26.62
CA ALA A 236 -45.19 5.42 -26.27
C ALA A 236 -46.56 5.30 -26.97
N ALA A 237 -47.62 5.12 -26.21
CA ALA A 237 -48.97 5.25 -26.75
C ALA A 237 -49.29 6.72 -26.99
N THR A 238 -50.00 6.99 -28.09
CA THR A 238 -50.51 8.33 -28.37
C THR A 238 -51.85 8.50 -27.70
N GLY A 239 -51.94 9.53 -26.87
CA GLY A 239 -53.17 9.94 -26.21
C GLY A 239 -52.93 11.27 -25.52
N VAL A 240 -54.01 11.98 -25.24
CA VAL A 240 -53.96 13.30 -24.59
C VAL A 240 -54.40 13.11 -23.15
N SER A 241 -53.47 13.27 -22.21
CA SER A 241 -53.79 13.41 -20.80
C SER A 241 -53.59 14.87 -20.43
N ALA A 242 -54.68 15.51 -19.99
CA ALA A 242 -54.64 16.86 -19.45
C ALA A 242 -54.59 16.75 -17.92
N VAL A 243 -53.52 17.28 -17.31
CA VAL A 243 -53.42 17.39 -15.86
C VAL A 243 -53.77 18.82 -15.47
N PRO A 244 -54.96 19.07 -14.90
CA PRO A 244 -55.35 20.40 -14.46
C PRO A 244 -54.53 20.81 -13.22
N PHE A 245 -54.05 22.06 -13.21
CA PHE A 245 -53.36 22.67 -12.07
C PHE A 245 -53.77 24.14 -11.91
N PRO A 246 -53.74 24.69 -10.68
CA PRO A 246 -54.10 26.08 -10.45
C PRO A 246 -53.05 27.03 -11.05
N GLY A 247 -53.50 27.87 -11.96
CA GLY A 247 -52.76 28.98 -12.54
C GLY A 247 -52.96 30.30 -11.78
N PRO A 248 -52.39 31.40 -12.31
CA PRO A 248 -52.58 32.73 -11.74
C PRO A 248 -54.06 33.10 -11.62
N HIS A 249 -54.44 33.79 -10.55
CA HIS A 249 -55.82 34.22 -10.29
C HIS A 249 -56.87 33.09 -10.21
N ASN A 250 -56.47 31.90 -9.74
CA ASN A 250 -57.37 30.75 -9.58
C ASN A 250 -57.96 30.23 -10.91
N THR A 251 -57.29 30.52 -12.03
CA THR A 251 -57.62 29.96 -13.34
C THR A 251 -57.08 28.55 -13.45
N THR A 252 -57.84 27.60 -13.99
CA THR A 252 -57.33 26.24 -14.23
C THR A 252 -56.45 26.25 -15.48
N MET A 253 -55.19 25.87 -15.33
CA MET A 253 -54.29 25.58 -16.44
C MET A 253 -54.17 24.07 -16.61
N GLU A 254 -53.82 23.61 -17.81
CA GLU A 254 -53.70 22.18 -18.09
C GLU A 254 -52.31 21.85 -18.61
N PHE A 255 -51.65 20.87 -18.00
CA PHE A 255 -50.45 20.26 -18.55
C PHE A 255 -50.86 19.16 -19.53
N MET A 256 -50.60 19.40 -20.81
CA MET A 256 -50.96 18.49 -21.90
C MET A 256 -49.85 17.49 -22.19
N ALA A 257 -49.98 16.28 -21.64
CA ALA A 257 -49.11 15.17 -22.00
C ALA A 257 -49.66 14.47 -23.25
N ARG A 258 -48.94 14.59 -24.37
CA ARG A 258 -49.33 13.99 -25.67
C ARG A 258 -48.79 12.58 -25.89
N ARG A 259 -47.96 12.11 -24.96
CA ARG A 259 -47.37 10.77 -24.94
C ARG A 259 -47.34 10.26 -23.51
N PHE A 260 -47.63 8.99 -23.33
CA PHE A 260 -47.40 8.25 -22.09
C PHE A 260 -46.73 6.93 -22.41
N SER A 261 -45.85 6.47 -21.53
CA SER A 261 -45.28 5.12 -21.62
C SER A 261 -45.97 4.20 -20.64
N PHE A 262 -46.37 3.03 -21.13
CA PHE A 262 -46.87 1.94 -20.30
C PHE A 262 -45.78 0.91 -19.96
N ASN A 263 -44.69 0.90 -20.72
CA ASN A 263 -43.57 -0.02 -20.59
C ASN A 263 -42.30 0.78 -20.32
N ILE A 264 -42.10 1.09 -19.04
CA ILE A 264 -40.85 1.66 -18.56
C ILE A 264 -40.03 0.49 -18.02
N GLN A 265 -38.90 0.19 -18.66
CA GLN A 265 -38.04 -0.91 -18.23
C GLN A 265 -37.29 -0.48 -16.97
N GLU A 266 -37.57 -1.12 -15.85
CA GLU A 266 -36.85 -0.89 -14.60
C GLU A 266 -35.44 -1.49 -14.68
N ASP A 267 -34.43 -0.71 -14.29
CA ASP A 267 -33.08 -1.22 -14.08
C ASP A 267 -33.02 -1.99 -12.75
N MET A 268 -32.80 -3.30 -12.84
CA MET A 268 -32.74 -4.17 -11.68
C MET A 268 -31.57 -3.82 -10.75
N GLY A 269 -30.48 -3.26 -11.29
CA GLY A 269 -29.34 -2.77 -10.51
C GLY A 269 -29.71 -1.57 -9.65
N MET A 270 -30.44 -0.60 -10.21
CA MET A 270 -30.96 0.58 -9.51
C MET A 270 -31.91 0.16 -8.39
N LYS A 271 -32.85 -0.75 -8.72
CA LYS A 271 -33.79 -1.31 -7.74
C LYS A 271 -33.06 -2.00 -6.60
N ALA A 272 -32.13 -2.90 -6.92
CA ALA A 272 -31.29 -3.57 -5.92
C ALA A 272 -30.51 -2.57 -5.06
N ALA A 273 -29.94 -1.52 -5.65
CA ALA A 273 -29.20 -0.49 -4.93
C ALA A 273 -30.08 0.25 -3.90
N ILE A 274 -31.30 0.60 -4.26
CA ILE A 274 -32.26 1.26 -3.35
C ILE A 274 -32.62 0.32 -2.20
N TRP A 275 -33.04 -0.91 -2.49
CA TRP A 275 -33.41 -1.89 -1.48
C TRP A 275 -32.24 -2.23 -0.54
N ASN A 276 -31.03 -2.36 -1.09
CA ASN A 276 -29.82 -2.56 -0.31
C ASN A 276 -29.53 -1.37 0.61
N GLY A 277 -29.75 -0.13 0.16
CA GLY A 277 -29.56 1.06 0.98
C GLY A 277 -30.49 1.13 2.21
N PHE A 278 -31.75 0.71 2.05
CA PHE A 278 -32.74 0.66 3.14
C PHE A 278 -32.61 -0.59 4.03
N SER A 279 -31.72 -1.53 3.69
CA SER A 279 -31.50 -2.74 4.50
C SER A 279 -30.67 -2.44 5.75
N ARG A 280 -31.12 -2.97 6.89
CA ARG A 280 -30.38 -2.89 8.17
C ARG A 280 -29.05 -3.64 8.18
N PHE A 281 -28.83 -4.54 7.23
CA PHE A 281 -27.63 -5.37 7.13
C PHE A 281 -26.51 -4.71 6.30
N THR A 282 -26.79 -3.54 5.74
CA THR A 282 -25.86 -2.85 4.85
C THR A 282 -24.87 -2.04 5.64
N ALA A 283 -23.59 -2.38 5.46
CA ALA A 283 -22.48 -1.68 6.08
C ALA A 283 -21.82 -0.74 5.04
N PRO A 284 -21.47 0.52 5.40
CA PRO A 284 -20.92 1.50 4.47
C PRO A 284 -19.69 1.04 3.69
N GLN A 285 -18.85 0.19 4.28
CA GLN A 285 -17.66 -0.38 3.64
C GLN A 285 -17.98 -1.24 2.40
N ASN A 286 -19.18 -1.83 2.34
CA ASN A 286 -19.62 -2.65 1.20
C ASN A 286 -20.22 -1.81 0.06
N LEU A 287 -20.37 -0.49 0.27
CA LEU A 287 -20.95 0.45 -0.69
C LEU A 287 -19.89 1.23 -1.48
N ARG A 288 -18.64 0.76 -1.47
CA ARG A 288 -17.55 1.32 -2.28
C ARG A 288 -17.70 0.94 -3.77
N PRO A 289 -17.27 1.81 -4.70
CA PRO A 289 -17.32 1.52 -6.13
C PRO A 289 -16.46 0.31 -6.49
N ALA A 290 -16.81 -0.36 -7.57
CA ALA A 290 -16.00 -1.39 -8.19
C ALA A 290 -14.71 -0.79 -8.77
N PHE A 291 -13.61 -1.53 -8.62
CA PHE A 291 -12.28 -1.15 -9.11
C PHE A 291 -11.51 -2.40 -9.56
N ALA A 292 -10.52 -2.20 -10.42
CA ALA A 292 -9.55 -3.19 -10.86
C ALA A 292 -8.14 -2.69 -10.54
N CYS A 293 -7.42 -3.42 -9.68
CA CYS A 293 -6.02 -3.15 -9.35
C CYS A 293 -5.28 -4.45 -9.02
N ALA A 294 -4.36 -4.89 -9.88
CA ALA A 294 -3.67 -6.17 -9.74
C ALA A 294 -2.59 -6.16 -8.65
N THR A 295 -2.00 -5.01 -8.34
CA THR A 295 -0.90 -4.90 -7.37
C THR A 295 -1.36 -4.75 -5.93
N GLY A 296 -2.65 -4.42 -5.70
CA GLY A 296 -3.17 -4.03 -4.39
C GLY A 296 -2.77 -2.61 -3.95
N ASN A 297 -1.88 -1.93 -4.68
CA ASN A 297 -1.47 -0.55 -4.45
C ASN A 297 -1.67 0.26 -5.73
N CYS A 298 -2.73 1.06 -5.77
CA CYS A 298 -3.10 1.88 -6.93
C CYS A 298 -3.56 3.27 -6.49
N THR A 299 -3.26 4.27 -7.30
CA THR A 299 -3.66 5.66 -7.07
C THR A 299 -4.36 6.20 -8.31
N TRP A 300 -5.50 6.87 -8.13
CA TRP A 300 -6.20 7.53 -9.23
C TRP A 300 -6.07 9.05 -9.12
N PRO A 301 -5.91 9.77 -10.25
CA PRO A 301 -5.92 11.22 -10.24
C PRO A 301 -7.28 11.72 -9.76
N VAL A 302 -7.33 12.82 -9.01
CA VAL A 302 -8.58 13.39 -8.49
C VAL A 302 -9.59 13.61 -9.63
N PHE A 303 -10.81 13.10 -9.48
CA PHE A 303 -11.81 13.11 -10.56
C PHE A 303 -13.23 13.38 -10.07
N PRO A 304 -14.05 14.11 -10.86
CA PRO A 304 -15.47 14.28 -10.58
C PRO A 304 -16.31 13.11 -11.11
N SER A 305 -17.38 12.75 -10.40
CA SER A 305 -18.38 11.76 -10.82
C SER A 305 -19.78 12.16 -10.37
N ILE A 306 -20.79 11.79 -11.15
CA ILE A 306 -22.19 11.80 -10.71
C ILE A 306 -22.32 10.88 -9.50
N ALA A 307 -23.07 11.34 -8.51
CA ALA A 307 -23.38 10.66 -7.27
C ALA A 307 -24.80 11.04 -6.80
N VAL A 308 -25.25 10.34 -5.76
CA VAL A 308 -26.40 10.76 -4.95
C VAL A 308 -25.87 11.18 -3.59
N CYS A 309 -26.28 12.37 -3.15
CA CYS A 309 -25.90 12.93 -1.86
C CYS A 309 -27.09 12.88 -0.92
N SER A 310 -26.82 12.65 0.37
CA SER A 310 -27.83 12.74 1.43
C SER A 310 -27.55 13.93 2.33
N LYS A 311 -28.61 14.59 2.80
CA LYS A 311 -28.55 15.61 3.86
C LYS A 311 -29.75 15.45 4.77
N CYS A 312 -29.53 15.49 6.09
CA CYS A 312 -30.61 15.45 7.08
C CYS A 312 -30.57 16.69 7.97
N ARG A 313 -31.75 17.23 8.31
CA ARG A 313 -31.95 18.35 9.21
C ARG A 313 -32.96 18.00 10.29
N ASP A 314 -32.72 18.51 11.50
CA ASP A 314 -33.66 18.42 12.60
C ASP A 314 -34.78 19.45 12.40
N ILE A 315 -36.02 18.99 12.47
CA ILE A 315 -37.22 19.82 12.34
C ILE A 315 -38.12 19.64 13.58
N SER A 316 -37.56 19.20 14.70
CA SER A 316 -38.29 18.96 15.95
C SER A 316 -38.91 20.24 16.52
N GLU A 317 -38.39 21.43 16.16
CA GLU A 317 -38.94 22.72 16.57
C GLU A 317 -40.36 22.98 16.04
N TYR A 318 -40.76 22.34 14.94
CA TYR A 318 -42.10 22.47 14.35
C TYR A 318 -43.12 21.51 14.96
N VAL A 319 -42.70 20.64 15.89
CA VAL A 319 -43.57 19.62 16.49
C VAL A 319 -44.45 20.23 17.56
N THR A 320 -45.75 20.13 17.36
CA THR A 320 -46.76 20.53 18.34
C THR A 320 -47.37 19.31 19.02
N LYS A 321 -47.72 19.43 20.30
CA LYS A 321 -48.33 18.36 21.12
C LYS A 321 -49.79 18.68 21.37
N SER A 322 -50.68 17.73 21.08
CA SER A 322 -52.10 17.81 21.41
C SER A 322 -52.57 16.53 22.13
N THR A 323 -53.63 16.67 22.92
CA THR A 323 -54.22 15.56 23.70
C THR A 323 -55.71 15.46 23.44
N GLY A 324 -56.24 14.26 23.32
CA GLY A 324 -57.67 14.05 23.11
C GLY A 324 -58.21 12.79 23.79
N PRO A 325 -59.52 12.76 24.09
CA PRO A 325 -60.21 11.52 24.44
C PRO A 325 -60.34 10.63 23.20
N VAL A 326 -60.22 9.32 23.38
CA VAL A 326 -60.45 8.37 22.30
C VAL A 326 -61.95 8.14 22.15
N LYS A 327 -62.48 8.35 20.93
CA LYS A 327 -63.85 7.99 20.56
C LYS A 327 -63.79 6.82 19.59
N PHE A 328 -64.39 5.69 19.96
CA PHE A 328 -64.48 4.52 19.09
C PHE A 328 -65.81 4.52 18.34
N PRO A 329 -65.83 4.14 17.05
CA PRO A 329 -67.07 3.91 16.29
C PRO A 329 -67.91 2.82 16.96
N LEU A 330 -69.24 2.95 16.88
CA LEU A 330 -70.18 2.04 17.55
C LEU A 330 -70.22 0.62 16.95
N LYS A 331 -69.81 0.44 15.69
CA LYS A 331 -69.82 -0.86 14.98
C LYS A 331 -68.41 -1.34 14.60
N ILE A 332 -68.01 -2.47 15.15
CA ILE A 332 -66.71 -3.14 14.88
C ILE A 332 -67.00 -4.54 14.33
N TYR A 333 -66.46 -4.87 13.14
CA TYR A 333 -66.53 -6.23 12.59
C TYR A 333 -65.13 -6.87 12.56
N ASN A 334 -65.05 -8.15 12.93
CA ASN A 334 -63.84 -8.96 12.77
C ASN A 334 -63.80 -9.54 11.34
N SER A 335 -63.02 -8.93 10.46
CA SER A 335 -62.76 -9.44 9.11
C SER A 335 -61.48 -10.26 9.05
N GLY A 336 -61.52 -11.49 9.58
CA GLY A 336 -60.50 -12.52 9.31
C GLY A 336 -59.05 -12.20 9.73
N ALA A 337 -58.10 -12.91 9.12
CA ALA A 337 -56.69 -13.02 9.55
C ALA A 337 -55.84 -11.72 9.43
N HIS A 338 -56.39 -10.62 8.90
CA HIS A 338 -55.63 -9.42 8.55
C HIS A 338 -56.08 -8.11 9.24
N GLY A 339 -57.08 -8.12 10.14
CA GLY A 339 -57.42 -6.95 10.97
C GLY A 339 -58.92 -6.74 11.16
N GLN A 340 -59.28 -5.83 12.07
CA GLN A 340 -60.66 -5.38 12.31
C GLN A 340 -60.98 -4.21 11.38
N GLU A 341 -62.12 -4.26 10.70
CA GLU A 341 -62.64 -3.12 9.91
C GLU A 341 -63.71 -2.36 10.71
N TYR A 342 -63.61 -1.04 10.71
CA TYR A 342 -64.59 -0.14 11.32
C TYR A 342 -65.65 0.25 10.29
N MET A 343 -66.92 0.05 10.61
CA MET A 343 -68.02 0.68 9.85
C MET A 343 -68.38 2.00 10.53
N LEU A 344 -68.00 3.11 9.90
CA LEU A 344 -68.33 4.45 10.38
C LEU A 344 -69.79 4.78 10.05
N GLU A 345 -70.57 5.23 11.03
CA GLU A 345 -71.85 5.88 10.76
C GLU A 345 -71.64 7.33 10.27
N PRO A 346 -72.62 7.94 9.56
CA PRO A 346 -72.49 9.33 9.10
C PRO A 346 -72.20 10.29 10.26
N GLY A 347 -71.03 10.93 10.25
CA GLY A 347 -70.58 11.86 11.28
C GLY A 347 -69.63 11.25 12.33
N GLU A 348 -69.38 9.94 12.31
CA GLU A 348 -68.33 9.30 13.10
C GLU A 348 -66.97 9.38 12.39
N SER A 349 -65.90 9.51 13.18
CA SER A 349 -64.52 9.48 12.69
C SER A 349 -63.72 8.41 13.43
N LEU A 350 -62.70 7.85 12.77
CA LEU A 350 -61.76 6.96 13.43
C LEU A 350 -61.07 7.64 14.63
N PRO A 351 -60.61 6.85 15.63
CA PRO A 351 -59.78 7.35 16.72
C PRO A 351 -58.60 8.19 16.21
N GLY A 352 -58.30 9.30 16.87
CA GLY A 352 -57.19 10.20 16.52
C GLY A 352 -55.78 9.64 16.78
N VAL A 353 -55.64 8.32 16.93
CA VAL A 353 -54.38 7.61 17.11
C VAL A 353 -53.85 7.08 15.78
N SER A 354 -52.53 6.86 15.67
CA SER A 354 -51.92 6.47 14.40
C SER A 354 -52.32 5.06 13.96
N ASN A 355 -52.50 4.16 14.93
CA ASN A 355 -52.98 2.80 14.70
C ASN A 355 -54.21 2.56 15.58
N PRO A 356 -55.42 2.57 15.00
CA PRO A 356 -56.66 2.60 15.77
C PRO A 356 -57.08 1.25 16.36
N SER A 357 -56.30 0.16 16.30
CA SER A 357 -56.71 -1.19 16.78
C SER A 357 -56.51 -1.42 18.31
N PRO A 358 -57.55 -1.53 19.16
CA PRO A 358 -57.41 -1.52 20.61
C PRO A 358 -57.99 -2.79 21.27
N HIS A 359 -57.86 -3.96 20.65
CA HIS A 359 -58.68 -5.13 21.00
C HIS A 359 -58.42 -5.73 22.40
N ALA A 360 -57.25 -5.50 23.00
CA ALA A 360 -56.96 -6.03 24.34
C ALA A 360 -57.70 -5.29 25.47
N ASP A 361 -57.99 -4.01 25.27
CA ASP A 361 -58.21 -3.07 26.37
C ASP A 361 -59.62 -2.45 26.36
N LEU A 362 -60.29 -2.48 25.20
CA LEU A 362 -61.74 -2.25 25.03
C LEU A 362 -62.62 -3.22 25.85
N ARG A 363 -62.16 -4.46 26.06
CA ARG A 363 -62.86 -5.44 26.90
C ARG A 363 -62.89 -5.06 28.38
N ASN A 364 -62.02 -4.15 28.81
CA ASN A 364 -61.86 -3.75 30.20
C ASN A 364 -62.63 -2.46 30.56
N GLY A 365 -63.39 -1.85 29.63
CA GLY A 365 -64.24 -0.69 29.90
C GLY A 365 -63.50 0.60 30.32
N ARG A 366 -62.22 0.75 29.94
CA ARG A 366 -61.40 1.91 30.31
C ARG A 366 -61.59 3.10 29.34
N ASN A 367 -61.57 4.31 29.89
CA ASN A 367 -61.49 5.54 29.10
C ASN A 367 -60.04 5.76 28.64
N PHE A 368 -59.81 5.77 27.33
CA PHE A 368 -58.48 6.02 26.75
C PHE A 368 -58.29 7.49 26.42
N THR A 369 -57.08 7.99 26.69
CA THR A 369 -56.58 9.26 26.15
C THR A 369 -55.38 8.99 25.27
N PHE A 370 -55.12 9.88 24.32
CA PHE A 370 -53.94 9.82 23.47
C PHE A 370 -53.20 11.15 23.47
N ILE A 371 -51.90 11.06 23.23
CA ILE A 371 -51.06 12.20 22.89
C ILE A 371 -50.72 12.09 21.41
N LYS A 372 -50.93 13.20 20.70
CA LYS A 372 -50.58 13.38 19.29
C LYS A 372 -49.48 14.41 19.17
N HIS A 373 -48.44 14.07 18.43
CA HIS A 373 -47.40 14.98 17.99
C HIS A 373 -47.63 15.24 16.50
N GLU A 374 -47.69 16.51 16.09
CA GLU A 374 -47.95 16.86 14.70
C GLU A 374 -47.17 18.06 14.20
N ILE A 375 -46.88 18.05 12.90
CA ILE A 375 -46.35 19.16 12.13
C ILE A 375 -47.42 19.53 11.12
N SER A 376 -48.23 20.54 11.45
CA SER A 376 -49.41 20.91 10.66
C SER A 376 -49.05 21.32 9.23
N GLN A 377 -47.91 21.99 9.03
CA GLN A 377 -47.43 22.41 7.70
C GLN A 377 -47.14 21.23 6.77
N LEU A 378 -46.82 20.06 7.33
CA LEU A 378 -46.49 18.84 6.58
C LEU A 378 -47.61 17.79 6.60
N ASN A 379 -48.76 18.07 7.24
CA ASN A 379 -49.81 17.09 7.50
C ASN A 379 -49.24 15.75 8.05
N LEU A 380 -48.23 15.84 8.91
CA LEU A 380 -47.50 14.71 9.46
C LEU A 380 -47.81 14.60 10.96
N SER A 381 -48.14 13.40 11.43
CA SER A 381 -48.48 13.20 12.83
C SER A 381 -48.14 11.80 13.35
N ILE A 382 -47.78 11.69 14.62
CA ILE A 382 -47.62 10.41 15.33
C ILE A 382 -48.39 10.46 16.64
N SER A 383 -49.09 9.39 16.98
CA SER A 383 -49.97 9.35 18.15
C SER A 383 -50.12 7.92 18.65
N ASN A 384 -50.00 7.76 19.96
CA ASN A 384 -50.22 6.50 20.69
C ASN A 384 -51.13 6.75 21.90
N TYR A 385 -51.69 5.67 22.43
CA TYR A 385 -52.48 5.67 23.66
C TYR A 385 -51.59 5.99 24.88
N ASN A 386 -52.14 6.73 25.84
CA ASN A 386 -51.49 7.00 27.12
C ASN A 386 -51.70 5.80 28.09
N GLY A 387 -50.75 5.52 28.99
CA GLY A 387 -50.85 4.44 29.98
C GLY A 387 -49.81 3.33 29.84
N THR A 388 -50.22 2.06 30.10
CA THR A 388 -49.31 0.89 30.20
C THR A 388 -48.36 0.74 29.02
N PRO A 389 -47.17 0.20 29.26
CA PRO A 389 -46.04 0.42 28.37
C PRO A 389 -46.03 -0.48 27.15
N HIS A 390 -45.21 -0.05 26.17
CA HIS A 390 -44.88 -0.72 24.92
C HIS A 390 -45.21 -2.22 24.88
N CYS A 391 -46.14 -2.57 24.01
CA CYS A 391 -46.70 -3.91 23.89
C CYS A 391 -45.66 -4.86 23.23
N ARG A 392 -45.20 -5.87 23.98
CA ARG A 392 -44.12 -6.79 23.54
C ARG A 392 -44.58 -7.99 22.69
N ASN A 393 -45.88 -8.32 22.69
CA ASN A 393 -46.37 -9.55 22.09
C ASN A 393 -47.00 -9.30 20.71
N LEU A 394 -46.32 -9.73 19.64
CA LEU A 394 -46.81 -9.64 18.25
C LEU A 394 -48.17 -10.34 18.03
N PHE A 395 -48.51 -11.34 18.84
CA PHE A 395 -49.82 -12.01 18.80
C PHE A 395 -50.97 -11.16 19.39
N GLN A 396 -50.68 -10.08 20.11
CA GLN A 396 -51.67 -9.20 20.74
C GLN A 396 -52.17 -8.04 19.86
N GLN A 397 -51.76 -7.93 18.59
CA GLN A 397 -52.14 -6.83 17.68
C GLN A 397 -51.90 -5.43 18.33
N CYS A 398 -50.64 -5.15 18.68
CA CYS A 398 -50.23 -3.95 19.41
C CYS A 398 -50.40 -2.63 18.59
N PRO A 399 -51.20 -1.64 19.04
CA PRO A 399 -51.41 -0.38 18.31
C PRO A 399 -50.23 0.62 18.35
N ASP A 400 -49.06 0.20 18.82
CA ASP A 400 -47.92 1.10 19.00
C ASP A 400 -47.36 1.51 17.64
N THR A 401 -47.37 2.81 17.34
CA THR A 401 -46.68 3.41 16.19
C THR A 401 -45.40 4.08 16.66
N TYR A 402 -44.25 3.65 16.16
CA TYR A 402 -42.95 4.24 16.51
C TYR A 402 -42.41 5.21 15.46
N LEU A 403 -42.79 5.03 14.20
CA LEU A 403 -42.40 5.91 13.11
C LEU A 403 -43.64 6.34 12.33
N SER A 404 -43.77 7.63 12.07
CA SER A 404 -44.63 8.14 11.01
C SER A 404 -43.80 8.95 10.04
N ALA A 405 -43.89 8.65 8.75
CA ALA A 405 -43.14 9.30 7.69
C ALA A 405 -44.05 9.79 6.58
N ARG A 406 -43.57 10.79 5.84
CA ARG A 406 -44.10 11.27 4.58
C ARG A 406 -42.93 11.37 3.61
N VAL A 407 -43.20 11.10 2.33
CA VAL A 407 -42.21 11.18 1.26
C VAL A 407 -42.70 12.19 0.23
N THR A 408 -41.78 12.96 -0.36
CA THR A 408 -42.10 13.89 -1.45
C THR A 408 -40.91 14.04 -2.40
N THR A 409 -41.18 14.22 -3.68
CA THR A 409 -40.19 14.57 -4.73
C THR A 409 -40.17 16.07 -5.01
N ASN A 410 -41.12 16.83 -4.46
CA ASN A 410 -41.29 18.25 -4.72
C ASN A 410 -40.56 19.10 -3.66
N PRO A 411 -39.54 19.90 -4.03
CA PRO A 411 -38.83 20.75 -3.08
C PRO A 411 -39.76 21.73 -2.34
N GLY A 412 -40.81 22.22 -2.99
CA GLY A 412 -41.78 23.15 -2.41
C GLY A 412 -42.61 22.56 -1.25
N GLN A 413 -42.65 21.23 -1.12
CA GLN A 413 -43.30 20.53 -0.02
C GLN A 413 -42.35 20.17 1.13
N THR A 414 -41.14 20.73 1.13
CA THR A 414 -40.14 20.57 2.20
C THR A 414 -40.08 21.79 3.11
N LEU A 415 -39.55 21.63 4.32
CA LEU A 415 -39.30 22.76 5.22
C LEU A 415 -37.90 23.35 4.99
N THR A 416 -36.89 22.49 4.84
CA THR A 416 -35.47 22.86 4.82
C THR A 416 -34.82 22.77 3.44
N PHE A 417 -35.38 22.00 2.50
CA PHE A 417 -34.78 21.71 1.19
C PHE A 417 -35.48 22.40 0.01
N ARG A 418 -36.17 23.51 0.25
CA ARG A 418 -36.99 24.22 -0.77
C ARG A 418 -36.20 24.70 -1.99
N ASN A 419 -34.92 25.00 -1.81
CA ASN A 419 -34.03 25.52 -2.84
C ASN A 419 -33.21 24.42 -3.54
N LEU A 420 -33.44 23.14 -3.23
CA LEU A 420 -32.68 22.04 -3.80
C LEU A 420 -33.22 21.65 -5.18
N SER A 421 -32.56 22.13 -6.24
CA SER A 421 -32.99 21.95 -7.64
C SER A 421 -32.77 20.56 -8.22
N THR A 422 -32.00 19.70 -7.54
CA THR A 422 -31.68 18.33 -7.94
C THR A 422 -32.26 17.29 -6.96
N LEU A 423 -33.30 17.67 -6.21
CA LEU A 423 -33.97 16.78 -5.26
C LEU A 423 -34.50 15.54 -5.98
N VAL A 424 -34.08 14.37 -5.49
CA VAL A 424 -34.64 13.08 -5.85
C VAL A 424 -35.79 12.78 -4.90
N MET A 425 -35.53 12.81 -3.60
CA MET A 425 -36.56 12.44 -2.61
C MET A 425 -36.28 13.16 -1.31
N ALA A 426 -37.31 13.69 -0.68
CA ALA A 426 -37.30 14.11 0.71
C ALA A 426 -38.19 13.19 1.54
N ILE A 427 -37.69 12.80 2.71
CA ILE A 427 -38.39 11.99 3.71
C ILE A 427 -38.50 12.82 4.97
N GLN A 428 -39.73 13.09 5.39
CA GLN A 428 -40.04 13.81 6.63
C GLN A 428 -40.64 12.81 7.59
N TYR A 429 -40.09 12.69 8.80
CA TYR A 429 -40.59 11.70 9.75
C TYR A 429 -40.59 12.19 11.19
N LEU A 430 -41.53 11.63 11.95
CA LEU A 430 -41.65 11.69 13.39
C LEU A 430 -41.29 10.32 13.95
N GLY A 431 -40.31 10.27 14.84
CA GLY A 431 -39.86 9.05 15.51
C GLY A 431 -39.96 9.18 17.03
N SER A 432 -40.39 8.10 17.69
CA SER A 432 -40.32 7.98 19.14
C SER A 432 -38.89 7.68 19.61
N ASN A 433 -38.57 8.06 20.85
CA ASN A 433 -37.27 7.78 21.46
C ASN A 433 -37.11 6.28 21.78
N GLU A 434 -35.89 5.75 21.71
CA GLU A 434 -35.55 4.36 22.06
C GLU A 434 -35.99 3.97 23.47
N THR A 435 -36.00 4.92 24.42
CA THR A 435 -36.47 4.69 25.80
C THR A 435 -37.92 4.22 25.89
N TRP A 436 -38.77 4.62 24.94
CA TRP A 436 -40.15 4.15 24.87
C TRP A 436 -40.23 2.73 24.32
N LEU A 437 -39.44 2.43 23.28
CA LEU A 437 -39.31 1.07 22.72
C LEU A 437 -38.75 0.07 23.75
N ASP A 438 -37.83 0.50 24.59
CA ASP A 438 -37.27 -0.32 25.67
C ASP A 438 -38.21 -0.47 26.88
N ASN A 439 -39.40 0.14 26.88
CA ASN A 439 -40.31 0.18 28.02
C ASN A 439 -39.65 0.80 29.27
N ARG A 440 -38.93 1.93 29.07
CA ARG A 440 -38.37 2.73 30.17
C ARG A 440 -39.20 3.98 30.45
N THR A 441 -39.90 4.49 29.46
CA THR A 441 -40.80 5.65 29.56
C THR A 441 -42.19 5.31 29.06
N SER A 442 -43.21 5.96 29.62
CA SER A 442 -44.57 5.95 29.09
C SER A 442 -44.69 6.96 27.93
N TRP A 443 -45.69 6.78 27.05
CA TRP A 443 -45.84 7.62 25.86
C TRP A 443 -45.93 9.12 26.19
N GLU A 444 -46.60 9.47 27.30
CA GLU A 444 -46.78 10.85 27.71
C GLU A 444 -45.49 11.58 28.09
N ASN A 445 -44.49 10.82 28.54
CA ASN A 445 -43.19 11.30 28.99
C ASN A 445 -42.10 11.11 27.91
N THR A 446 -42.40 10.39 26.83
CA THR A 446 -41.49 10.15 25.72
C THR A 446 -41.32 11.42 24.89
N ARG A 447 -40.07 11.74 24.54
CA ARG A 447 -39.78 12.78 23.54
C ARG A 447 -39.93 12.21 22.14
N VAL A 448 -40.66 12.93 21.29
CA VAL A 448 -40.75 12.65 19.85
C VAL A 448 -39.79 13.59 19.14
N SER A 449 -38.91 13.03 18.31
CA SER A 449 -38.02 13.78 17.43
C SER A 449 -38.58 13.82 16.02
N ALA A 450 -38.34 14.91 15.31
CA ALA A 450 -38.69 15.05 13.90
C ALA A 450 -37.47 15.43 13.06
N ARG A 451 -37.34 14.80 11.89
CA ARG A 451 -36.25 15.08 10.95
C ARG A 451 -36.74 15.09 9.52
N GLU A 452 -36.06 15.87 8.71
CA GLU A 452 -36.23 15.92 7.26
C GLU A 452 -34.91 15.52 6.61
N CYS A 453 -34.93 14.48 5.77
CA CYS A 453 -33.77 13.98 5.04
C CYS A 453 -34.03 14.07 3.54
N ALA A 454 -33.08 14.63 2.79
CA ALA A 454 -33.14 14.71 1.34
C ALA A 454 -32.05 13.85 0.68
N LEU A 455 -32.43 13.20 -0.41
CA LEU A 455 -31.57 12.61 -1.43
C LEU A 455 -31.59 13.53 -2.65
N SER A 456 -30.43 13.89 -3.16
CA SER A 456 -30.30 14.73 -4.36
C SER A 456 -29.20 14.23 -5.26
N PHE A 457 -29.35 14.42 -6.57
CA PHE A 457 -28.22 14.26 -7.47
C PHE A 457 -27.16 15.31 -7.18
N CYS A 458 -25.91 14.87 -7.18
CA CYS A 458 -24.74 15.72 -6.96
C CYS A 458 -23.58 15.25 -7.81
N VAL A 459 -22.59 16.11 -7.98
CA VAL A 459 -21.28 15.76 -8.54
C VAL A 459 -20.28 15.82 -7.40
N ASN A 460 -19.66 14.68 -7.10
CA ASN A 460 -18.61 14.60 -6.08
C ASN A 460 -17.25 14.48 -6.75
N GLN A 461 -16.28 15.20 -6.21
CA GLN A 461 -14.87 15.04 -6.56
C GLN A 461 -14.22 14.05 -5.61
N TYR A 462 -13.70 12.96 -6.18
CA TYR A 462 -13.13 11.84 -5.44
C TYR A 462 -11.61 11.88 -5.46
N HIS A 463 -11.03 11.59 -4.31
CA HIS A 463 -9.61 11.28 -4.14
C HIS A 463 -9.51 9.87 -3.58
N ASP A 464 -9.12 8.95 -4.47
CA ASP A 464 -9.19 7.51 -4.27
C ASP A 464 -7.77 6.92 -4.28
N VAL A 465 -7.43 6.23 -3.19
CA VAL A 465 -6.14 5.56 -2.99
C VAL A 465 -6.41 4.13 -2.52
N LEU A 466 -5.90 3.16 -3.25
CA LEU A 466 -5.87 1.76 -2.83
C LEU A 466 -4.51 1.47 -2.20
N SER A 467 -4.51 1.09 -0.94
CA SER A 467 -3.31 0.68 -0.21
C SER A 467 -3.57 -0.69 0.41
N GLN A 468 -2.68 -1.65 0.14
CA GLN A 468 -2.76 -3.01 0.65
C GLN A 468 -4.11 -3.70 0.35
N GLY A 469 -4.69 -3.42 -0.82
CA GLY A 469 -5.97 -3.97 -1.27
C GLY A 469 -7.22 -3.32 -0.65
N VAL A 470 -7.06 -2.31 0.22
CA VAL A 470 -8.18 -1.57 0.83
C VAL A 470 -8.34 -0.21 0.18
N LEU A 471 -9.54 0.08 -0.34
CA LEU A 471 -9.84 1.34 -1.00
C LEU A 471 -10.17 2.42 0.03
N GLN A 472 -9.32 3.44 0.09
CA GLN A 472 -9.52 4.66 0.85
C GLN A 472 -9.99 5.75 -0.10
N GLU A 473 -11.26 6.11 0.01
CA GLU A 473 -11.90 7.11 -0.83
C GLU A 473 -12.38 8.28 0.03
N THR A 474 -12.07 9.49 -0.44
CA THR A 474 -12.40 10.76 0.20
C THR A 474 -13.07 11.71 -0.78
N VAL A 475 -14.11 12.42 -0.34
CA VAL A 475 -14.79 13.44 -1.15
C VAL A 475 -14.15 14.79 -0.90
N ALA A 476 -13.44 15.32 -1.89
CA ALA A 476 -12.73 16.59 -1.82
C ALA A 476 -13.67 17.81 -2.00
N SER A 477 -14.68 17.68 -2.85
CA SER A 477 -15.66 18.74 -3.16
C SER A 477 -16.97 18.12 -3.66
N SER A 478 -18.09 18.85 -3.52
CA SER A 478 -19.42 18.37 -3.89
C SER A 478 -20.27 19.53 -4.41
N TRP A 479 -20.93 19.33 -5.56
CA TRP A 479 -21.76 20.33 -6.22
C TRP A 479 -23.17 19.77 -6.51
N THR A 480 -24.19 20.62 -6.35
CA THR A 480 -25.60 20.25 -6.56
C THR A 480 -26.34 21.22 -7.48
N ASP A 481 -25.66 22.22 -8.02
CA ASP A 481 -26.28 23.28 -8.80
C ASP A 481 -26.71 22.77 -10.19
N ARG A 482 -28.02 22.84 -10.43
CA ARG A 482 -28.63 22.53 -11.73
C ARG A 482 -28.40 23.68 -12.69
N GLU A 483 -28.04 23.38 -13.93
CA GLU A 483 -28.01 24.37 -15.01
C GLU A 483 -29.43 24.84 -15.33
N THR A 484 -29.65 26.15 -15.42
CA THR A 484 -30.99 26.75 -15.50
C THR A 484 -31.79 26.28 -16.71
N ASP A 485 -31.12 26.03 -17.83
CA ASP A 485 -31.74 25.63 -19.10
C ASP A 485 -31.86 24.10 -19.26
N SER A 486 -31.36 23.33 -18.29
CA SER A 486 -31.42 21.86 -18.31
C SER A 486 -32.73 21.32 -17.74
N TYR A 487 -33.17 20.14 -18.19
CA TYR A 487 -34.45 19.52 -17.80
C TYR A 487 -35.67 20.44 -18.02
N THR A 488 -35.75 21.02 -19.23
CA THR A 488 -36.79 21.98 -19.62
C THR A 488 -37.45 21.57 -20.96
N HIS A 489 -38.62 22.17 -21.24
CA HIS A 489 -39.33 22.08 -22.52
C HIS A 489 -39.81 23.48 -22.92
N ASP A 490 -39.82 23.81 -24.22
CA ASP A 490 -40.17 25.17 -24.65
C ASP A 490 -41.65 25.53 -24.58
N ASP A 491 -42.49 24.50 -24.55
CA ASP A 491 -43.95 24.62 -24.36
C ASP A 491 -44.32 25.40 -23.09
N LYS A 492 -45.21 26.38 -23.26
CA LYS A 492 -45.62 27.33 -22.23
C LYS A 492 -46.34 26.64 -21.06
N ASP A 493 -47.15 25.63 -21.34
CA ASP A 493 -47.93 24.93 -20.33
C ASP A 493 -47.02 24.03 -19.49
N VAL A 494 -45.99 23.43 -20.13
CA VAL A 494 -44.94 22.67 -19.44
C VAL A 494 -44.10 23.57 -18.54
N LYS A 495 -43.70 24.77 -19.01
CA LYS A 495 -42.98 25.76 -18.18
C LYS A 495 -43.82 26.22 -16.98
N ALA A 496 -45.12 26.46 -17.19
CA ALA A 496 -46.04 26.82 -16.11
C ALA A 496 -46.22 25.68 -15.09
N PHE A 497 -46.32 24.44 -15.56
CA PHE A 497 -46.40 23.26 -14.71
C PHE A 497 -45.13 23.05 -13.88
N MET A 498 -43.95 23.16 -14.50
CA MET A 498 -42.65 23.09 -13.80
C MET A 498 -42.54 24.16 -12.72
N LYS A 499 -43.03 25.38 -12.97
CA LYS A 499 -43.08 26.44 -11.96
C LYS A 499 -44.04 26.10 -10.82
N TYR A 500 -45.21 25.55 -11.15
CA TYR A 500 -46.20 25.09 -10.17
C TYR A 500 -45.64 23.99 -9.25
N THR A 501 -44.85 23.06 -9.79
CA THR A 501 -44.21 21.98 -9.03
C THR A 501 -42.89 22.39 -8.37
N ASN A 502 -42.60 23.69 -8.26
CA ASN A 502 -41.35 24.23 -7.72
C ASN A 502 -40.09 23.60 -8.34
N HIS A 503 -40.10 23.44 -9.67
CA HIS A 503 -39.03 22.84 -10.47
C HIS A 503 -38.69 21.40 -10.07
N SER A 504 -39.66 20.66 -9.55
CA SER A 504 -39.54 19.22 -9.30
C SER A 504 -39.06 18.48 -10.55
N LEU A 505 -38.17 17.52 -10.34
CA LEU A 505 -37.72 16.61 -11.39
C LEU A 505 -38.75 15.50 -11.69
N ASP A 506 -39.76 15.34 -10.85
CA ASP A 506 -40.78 14.31 -11.01
C ASP A 506 -41.89 14.77 -11.95
N MET A 507 -41.96 14.17 -13.13
CA MET A 507 -43.02 14.42 -14.14
C MET A 507 -44.05 13.28 -14.21
N GLY A 508 -43.95 12.28 -13.32
CA GLY A 508 -44.75 11.05 -13.38
C GLY A 508 -44.51 10.23 -14.66
N ASN A 509 -45.50 9.43 -15.05
CA ASN A 509 -45.49 8.64 -16.30
C ASN A 509 -45.93 9.45 -17.55
N GLN A 510 -46.27 10.73 -17.35
CA GLN A 510 -46.72 11.64 -18.38
C GLN A 510 -45.49 12.24 -19.08
N LEU A 511 -45.36 12.03 -20.40
CA LEU A 511 -44.12 12.35 -21.12
C LEU A 511 -44.20 13.74 -21.78
N ALA A 512 -43.57 14.73 -21.17
CA ALA A 512 -43.00 15.86 -21.90
C ALA A 512 -41.58 15.47 -22.37
N LYS A 513 -41.18 15.81 -23.60
CA LYS A 513 -39.83 15.50 -24.11
C LYS A 513 -38.80 16.51 -23.55
N LEU A 514 -38.29 16.27 -22.35
CA LEU A 514 -37.36 17.19 -21.68
C LEU A 514 -35.93 16.98 -22.17
N SER A 515 -35.11 18.03 -22.06
CA SER A 515 -33.66 17.90 -22.13
C SER A 515 -33.11 17.09 -20.94
N ASP A 516 -31.91 16.53 -21.07
CA ASP A 516 -31.23 15.89 -19.95
C ASP A 516 -31.01 16.89 -18.81
N LEU A 517 -31.08 16.42 -17.56
CA LEU A 517 -30.70 17.21 -16.40
C LEU A 517 -29.18 17.41 -16.43
N GLN A 518 -28.71 18.65 -16.27
CA GLN A 518 -27.29 18.96 -16.24
C GLN A 518 -26.91 19.56 -14.90
N ILE A 519 -25.90 18.97 -14.26
CA ILE A 519 -25.24 19.53 -13.08
C ILE A 519 -23.93 20.14 -13.54
N LYS A 520 -23.72 21.43 -13.24
CA LYS A 520 -22.55 22.19 -13.66
C LYS A 520 -21.63 22.45 -12.46
N ILE A 521 -20.33 22.19 -12.63
CA ILE A 521 -19.31 22.67 -11.69
C ILE A 521 -19.17 24.19 -11.89
N PRO A 522 -19.33 25.02 -10.85
CA PRO A 522 -19.25 26.48 -10.95
C PRO A 522 -17.96 26.94 -11.64
N ASP A 523 -18.05 28.01 -12.44
CA ASP A 523 -16.93 28.48 -13.28
C ASP A 523 -15.70 28.87 -12.44
N GLU A 524 -15.89 29.37 -11.22
CA GLU A 524 -14.79 29.69 -10.30
C GLU A 524 -14.01 28.43 -9.87
N ASP A 525 -14.73 27.39 -9.44
CA ASP A 525 -14.12 26.13 -9.01
C ASP A 525 -13.46 25.40 -10.18
N TYR A 526 -14.12 25.41 -11.35
CA TYR A 526 -13.57 24.85 -12.57
C TYR A 526 -12.26 25.53 -12.98
N LYS A 527 -12.20 26.87 -12.95
CA LYS A 527 -10.98 27.64 -13.25
C LYS A 527 -9.88 27.40 -12.22
N ARG A 528 -10.21 27.35 -10.91
CA ARG A 528 -9.24 27.07 -9.84
C ARG A 528 -8.59 25.69 -9.99
N GLN A 529 -9.36 24.71 -10.48
CA GLN A 529 -8.93 23.32 -10.62
C GLN A 529 -8.73 22.91 -12.09
N ALA A 530 -8.47 23.86 -12.99
CA ALA A 530 -8.41 23.61 -14.44
C ALA A 530 -7.35 22.58 -14.86
N SER A 531 -6.29 22.39 -14.05
CA SER A 531 -5.30 21.33 -14.27
C SER A 531 -5.84 19.93 -13.98
N ASN A 532 -6.84 19.81 -13.11
CA ASN A 532 -7.35 18.55 -12.57
C ASN A 532 -8.73 18.17 -13.16
N LEU A 533 -9.56 19.17 -13.49
CA LEU A 533 -10.90 18.96 -14.02
C LEU A 533 -10.93 19.03 -15.55
N ARG A 534 -11.22 17.90 -16.20
CA ARG A 534 -11.39 17.83 -17.67
C ARG A 534 -12.83 18.07 -18.14
N GLN A 535 -13.78 18.03 -17.22
CA GLN A 535 -15.21 18.09 -17.52
C GLN A 535 -15.93 18.97 -16.51
N GLN A 536 -16.84 19.80 -17.02
CA GLN A 536 -17.61 20.75 -16.21
C GLN A 536 -19.09 20.37 -16.09
N TYR A 537 -19.66 19.71 -17.11
CA TYR A 537 -21.08 19.38 -17.19
C TYR A 537 -21.32 17.87 -17.07
N PHE A 538 -22.33 17.50 -16.30
CA PHE A 538 -22.70 16.12 -16.02
C PHE A 538 -24.17 15.89 -16.35
N ASN A 539 -24.46 14.95 -17.24
CA ASN A 539 -25.79 14.76 -17.81
C ASN A 539 -26.50 13.56 -17.18
N ILE A 540 -27.76 13.70 -16.80
CA ILE A 540 -28.61 12.62 -16.31
C ILE A 540 -29.86 12.56 -17.19
N THR A 541 -30.14 11.40 -17.77
CA THR A 541 -31.24 11.27 -18.73
C THR A 541 -32.60 11.33 -18.07
N GLN A 542 -33.58 11.92 -18.75
CA GLN A 542 -34.97 11.97 -18.29
C GLN A 542 -35.55 10.57 -17.97
N PRO A 543 -35.37 9.52 -18.82
CA PRO A 543 -35.83 8.17 -18.50
C PRO A 543 -35.28 7.65 -17.16
N THR A 544 -34.01 7.91 -16.87
CA THR A 544 -33.37 7.45 -15.62
C THR A 544 -34.04 8.06 -14.38
N ILE A 545 -34.33 9.36 -14.44
CA ILE A 545 -34.99 10.10 -13.36
C ILE A 545 -36.40 9.53 -13.10
N ILE A 546 -37.16 9.28 -14.17
CA ILE A 546 -38.52 8.73 -14.06
C ILE A 546 -38.51 7.30 -13.49
N VAL A 547 -37.60 6.44 -13.95
CA VAL A 547 -37.47 5.08 -13.38
C VAL A 547 -37.11 5.11 -11.91
N LEU A 548 -36.18 5.99 -11.52
CA LEU A 548 -35.80 6.15 -10.12
C LEU A 548 -37.01 6.50 -9.25
N TYR A 549 -37.86 7.42 -9.70
CA TYR A 549 -39.09 7.75 -8.97
C TYR A 549 -40.09 6.62 -8.92
N ASN A 550 -40.31 5.90 -10.02
CA ASN A 550 -41.22 4.76 -10.04
C ASN A 550 -40.77 3.69 -9.03
N VAL A 551 -39.48 3.32 -9.05
CA VAL A 551 -38.93 2.31 -8.12
C VAL A 551 -39.05 2.75 -6.66
N LEU A 552 -38.81 4.04 -6.39
CA LEU A 552 -38.95 4.61 -5.06
C LEU A 552 -40.42 4.64 -4.60
N SER A 553 -41.34 5.07 -5.47
CA SER A 553 -42.79 5.11 -5.19
C SER A 553 -43.35 3.72 -4.89
N ASP A 554 -42.99 2.75 -5.73
CA ASP A 554 -43.36 1.34 -5.57
C ASP A 554 -42.79 0.75 -4.28
N GLY A 555 -41.54 1.10 -3.97
CA GLY A 555 -40.88 0.69 -2.73
C GLY A 555 -41.60 1.18 -1.47
N PHE A 556 -42.21 2.37 -1.51
CA PHE A 556 -43.01 2.91 -0.40
C PHE A 556 -44.48 2.46 -0.42
N GLY A 557 -44.87 1.56 -1.34
CA GLY A 557 -46.22 0.99 -1.38
C GLY A 557 -47.30 2.00 -1.79
N ILE A 558 -46.92 3.10 -2.44
CA ILE A 558 -47.82 4.18 -2.87
C ILE A 558 -48.71 3.72 -4.04
N VAL A 559 -48.35 2.61 -4.70
CA VAL A 559 -49.01 2.07 -5.91
C VAL A 559 -49.46 0.62 -5.71
N ARG A 560 -50.53 0.36 -4.95
CA ARG A 560 -51.22 -0.96 -5.00
C ARG A 560 -52.74 -0.85 -4.82
N ASN A 561 -53.43 -0.64 -5.93
CA ASN A 561 -54.67 -1.36 -6.23
C ASN A 561 -54.52 -1.97 -7.62
N SER A 562 -54.03 -3.22 -7.68
CA SER A 562 -53.82 -3.98 -8.91
C SER A 562 -55.10 -4.36 -9.64
N ASN A 563 -56.28 -4.02 -9.11
CA ASN A 563 -57.57 -4.31 -9.72
C ASN A 563 -58.07 -3.18 -10.64
N ASP A 564 -57.42 -2.00 -10.63
CA ASP A 564 -57.74 -0.85 -11.49
C ASP A 564 -56.81 -0.76 -12.72
N ILE A 565 -56.57 -1.89 -13.39
CA ILE A 565 -55.92 -1.91 -14.72
C ILE A 565 -56.78 -1.17 -15.78
N LYS A 566 -58.03 -0.82 -15.45
CA LYS A 566 -58.96 -0.10 -16.33
C LYS A 566 -58.90 1.42 -16.24
N ASP A 567 -58.18 2.01 -15.28
CA ASP A 567 -58.04 3.46 -15.19
C ASP A 567 -56.84 3.95 -16.02
N LEU A 568 -57.08 4.05 -17.33
CA LEU A 568 -56.16 4.52 -18.38
C LEU A 568 -55.77 6.01 -18.26
N SER A 569 -56.27 6.71 -17.24
CA SER A 569 -56.02 8.11 -16.95
C SER A 569 -55.53 8.27 -15.52
N ARG A 570 -54.29 7.83 -15.24
CA ARG A 570 -53.65 8.15 -13.94
C ARG A 570 -53.45 9.66 -13.88
N PRO A 571 -54.06 10.40 -12.93
CA PRO A 571 -53.68 11.78 -12.69
C PRO A 571 -52.21 11.82 -12.27
N TYR A 572 -51.54 12.94 -12.49
CA TYR A 572 -50.21 13.21 -11.94
C TYR A 572 -50.27 13.09 -10.40
N ILE A 573 -49.96 11.90 -9.89
CA ILE A 573 -49.87 11.64 -8.47
C ILE A 573 -48.43 11.96 -8.11
N HIS A 574 -48.19 13.15 -7.54
CA HIS A 574 -46.97 13.41 -6.76
C HIS A 574 -46.65 12.16 -5.94
N LEU A 575 -45.39 11.70 -5.86
CA LEU A 575 -45.01 10.70 -4.85
C LEU A 575 -45.63 11.14 -3.52
N SER A 576 -46.62 10.36 -3.09
CA SER A 576 -47.81 10.89 -2.43
C SER A 576 -47.53 11.50 -1.06
N THR A 577 -48.33 12.50 -0.70
CA THR A 577 -48.42 13.08 0.66
C THR A 577 -49.03 12.10 1.67
N THR A 578 -49.03 10.80 1.36
CA THR A 578 -49.63 9.77 2.19
C THR A 578 -48.78 9.58 3.43
N LYS A 579 -49.46 9.58 4.57
CA LYS A 579 -48.86 9.29 5.86
C LYS A 579 -48.53 7.79 5.91
N LEU A 580 -47.23 7.49 5.95
CA LEU A 580 -46.67 6.17 6.16
C LEU A 580 -46.47 5.98 7.66
N ILE A 581 -46.78 4.79 8.17
CA ILE A 581 -46.57 4.44 9.57
C ILE A 581 -45.85 3.09 9.69
N TYR A 582 -45.04 2.95 10.72
CA TYR A 582 -44.43 1.68 11.10
C TYR A 582 -44.65 1.48 12.61
N PRO A 583 -45.19 0.32 13.04
CA PRO A 583 -45.79 -0.73 12.25
C PRO A 583 -47.22 -0.33 11.83
N ALA A 584 -47.63 -0.66 10.62
CA ALA A 584 -49.01 -0.58 10.17
C ALA A 584 -49.74 -1.89 10.51
N LEU A 585 -50.58 -1.92 11.54
CA LEU A 585 -51.47 -3.08 11.78
C LEU A 585 -52.86 -2.80 11.21
N GLY A 586 -53.47 -3.84 10.62
CA GLY A 586 -54.92 -3.90 10.39
C GLY A 586 -55.56 -2.91 9.39
N MET A 587 -54.81 -1.97 8.81
CA MET A 587 -55.37 -0.90 7.95
C MET A 587 -55.17 -1.13 6.44
N GLY A 588 -54.93 -2.37 5.98
CA GLY A 588 -54.64 -2.65 4.57
C GLY A 588 -53.35 -2.02 4.03
N GLN A 589 -52.62 -1.25 4.85
CA GLN A 589 -51.29 -0.72 4.52
C GLN A 589 -50.26 -1.85 4.62
N PRO A 590 -49.50 -2.15 3.55
CA PRO A 590 -48.46 -3.15 3.62
C PRO A 590 -47.32 -2.65 4.52
N ASN A 591 -47.02 -3.39 5.60
CA ASN A 591 -45.73 -3.31 6.29
C ASN A 591 -44.55 -3.75 5.41
N ALA A 592 -44.82 -4.19 4.18
CA ALA A 592 -43.84 -4.56 3.19
C ALA A 592 -43.40 -3.32 2.40
N GLY A 593 -42.10 -3.15 2.19
CA GLY A 593 -41.57 -1.96 1.51
C GLY A 593 -40.35 -1.36 2.17
N LEU A 594 -39.93 -0.23 1.63
CA LEU A 594 -38.85 0.62 2.16
C LEU A 594 -39.22 1.25 3.51
N VAL A 595 -40.53 1.37 3.82
CA VAL A 595 -41.03 1.82 5.15
C VAL A 595 -40.52 0.91 6.27
N SER A 596 -40.47 -0.40 6.03
CA SER A 596 -39.94 -1.35 7.02
C SER A 596 -38.45 -1.15 7.29
N GLY A 597 -37.67 -0.81 6.26
CA GLY A 597 -36.26 -0.48 6.38
C GLY A 597 -36.03 0.78 7.22
N LEU A 598 -36.85 1.83 6.98
CA LEU A 598 -36.82 3.04 7.79
C LEU A 598 -37.14 2.77 9.25
N GLY A 599 -38.22 2.04 9.50
CA GLY A 599 -38.72 1.89 10.85
C GLY A 599 -38.02 0.80 11.68
N GLN A 600 -37.31 -0.13 11.05
CA GLN A 600 -36.37 -1.04 11.74
C GLN A 600 -35.00 -0.40 12.00
N SER A 601 -34.69 0.73 11.36
CA SER A 601 -33.42 1.41 11.54
C SER A 601 -33.34 2.11 12.90
N ARG A 602 -32.19 1.97 13.57
CA ARG A 602 -31.87 2.75 14.77
C ARG A 602 -31.40 4.16 14.45
N ASP A 603 -30.80 4.35 13.27
CA ASP A 603 -30.27 5.63 12.81
C ASP A 603 -30.67 5.86 11.35
N ILE A 604 -31.87 6.44 11.19
CA ILE A 604 -32.45 6.75 9.88
C ILE A 604 -31.51 7.63 9.02
N PRO A 605 -30.87 8.71 9.53
CA PRO A 605 -29.87 9.45 8.76
C PRO A 605 -28.78 8.59 8.14
N SER A 606 -28.22 7.65 8.91
CA SER A 606 -27.22 6.70 8.39
C SER A 606 -27.81 5.76 7.35
N THR A 607 -29.06 5.30 7.51
CA THR A 607 -29.77 4.53 6.47
C THR A 607 -29.97 5.32 5.19
N ILE A 608 -30.38 6.60 5.27
CA ILE A 608 -30.52 7.45 4.07
C ILE A 608 -29.16 7.70 3.42
N ASN A 609 -28.09 7.85 4.22
CA ASN A 609 -26.73 7.93 3.69
C ASN A 609 -26.31 6.63 2.98
N ASN A 610 -26.68 5.45 3.51
CA ASN A 610 -26.46 4.18 2.83
C ASN A 610 -27.21 4.08 1.51
N VAL A 611 -28.44 4.61 1.41
CA VAL A 611 -29.17 4.71 0.13
C VAL A 611 -28.41 5.57 -0.87
N ALA A 612 -27.92 6.74 -0.44
CA ALA A 612 -27.11 7.63 -1.27
C ALA A 612 -25.81 6.95 -1.75
N LEU A 613 -25.08 6.28 -0.86
CA LEU A 613 -23.86 5.55 -1.19
C LEU A 613 -24.13 4.36 -2.12
N SER A 614 -25.20 3.60 -1.89
CA SER A 614 -25.59 2.45 -2.70
C SER A 614 -25.98 2.86 -4.13
N LEU A 615 -26.77 3.94 -4.27
CA LEU A 615 -27.08 4.52 -5.57
C LEU A 615 -25.82 5.08 -6.25
N THR A 616 -24.94 5.73 -5.51
CA THR A 616 -23.65 6.24 -6.03
C THR A 616 -22.76 5.11 -6.54
N LYS A 617 -22.70 3.99 -5.82
CA LYS A 617 -22.01 2.77 -6.24
C LYS A 617 -22.61 2.26 -7.56
N TRP A 618 -23.92 2.09 -7.64
CA TRP A 618 -24.57 1.65 -8.88
C TRP A 618 -24.28 2.59 -10.07
N ILE A 619 -24.37 3.91 -9.86
CA ILE A 619 -24.06 4.92 -10.88
C ILE A 619 -22.64 4.76 -11.42
N ARG A 620 -21.65 4.57 -10.53
CA ARG A 620 -20.23 4.47 -10.89
C ARG A 620 -19.86 3.12 -11.49
N ASP A 621 -20.42 2.03 -10.96
CA ASP A 621 -20.11 0.67 -11.39
C ASP A 621 -20.63 0.40 -12.82
N ARG A 622 -21.77 1.01 -13.19
CA ARG A 622 -22.35 0.85 -14.54
C ARG A 622 -21.45 1.37 -15.66
N GLU A 623 -20.66 2.40 -15.39
CA GLU A 623 -19.78 3.04 -16.39
C GLU A 623 -18.33 2.51 -16.32
N LEU A 624 -18.08 1.47 -15.51
CA LEU A 624 -16.75 0.90 -15.35
C LEU A 624 -16.18 0.34 -16.66
N ASP A 625 -17.00 -0.29 -17.49
CA ASP A 625 -16.55 -0.86 -18.77
C ASP A 625 -16.48 0.19 -19.90
N ALA A 626 -17.32 1.23 -19.83
CA ALA A 626 -17.48 2.21 -20.89
C ALA A 626 -16.57 3.44 -20.73
N SER A 627 -16.51 4.02 -19.52
CA SER A 627 -15.78 5.26 -19.26
C SER A 627 -15.08 5.31 -17.89
N PRO A 628 -14.24 4.31 -17.54
CA PRO A 628 -13.59 4.23 -16.23
C PRO A 628 -12.57 5.34 -16.00
N MET A 629 -12.31 5.64 -14.73
CA MET A 629 -11.15 6.43 -14.36
C MET A 629 -9.90 5.54 -14.28
N LYS A 630 -8.90 5.85 -15.10
CA LYS A 630 -7.60 5.17 -15.14
C LYS A 630 -6.65 5.73 -14.09
N GLY A 631 -5.89 4.86 -13.43
CA GLY A 631 -4.93 5.21 -12.40
C GLY A 631 -3.53 4.64 -12.67
N ASN A 632 -2.64 4.87 -11.72
CA ASN A 632 -1.29 4.30 -11.71
C ASN A 632 -1.21 3.20 -10.64
N ALA A 633 -0.44 2.16 -10.94
CA ALA A 633 -0.15 1.09 -9.99
C ALA A 633 1.29 1.22 -9.49
N THR A 634 1.48 1.04 -8.19
CA THR A 634 2.81 0.87 -7.61
C THR A 634 3.04 -0.58 -7.24
N ARG A 635 4.30 -0.99 -7.28
CA ARG A 635 4.74 -2.27 -6.74
C ARG A 635 5.99 -2.04 -5.91
N MET A 636 6.07 -2.77 -4.80
CA MET A 636 7.29 -2.86 -4.01
C MET A 636 8.34 -3.64 -4.81
N VAL A 637 9.41 -2.95 -5.20
CA VAL A 637 10.57 -3.55 -5.85
C VAL A 637 11.75 -3.45 -4.90
N VAL A 638 12.49 -4.54 -4.80
CA VAL A 638 13.71 -4.62 -4.00
C VAL A 638 14.87 -4.12 -4.87
N ILE A 639 15.48 -3.01 -4.47
CA ILE A 639 16.57 -2.33 -5.20
C ILE A 639 17.87 -2.48 -4.40
N THR A 640 18.98 -2.61 -5.12
CA THR A 640 20.32 -2.63 -4.54
C THR A 640 20.83 -1.20 -4.35
N HIS A 641 21.02 -0.77 -3.11
CA HIS A 641 21.54 0.53 -2.75
C HIS A 641 23.00 0.40 -2.28
N VAL A 642 23.92 1.12 -2.95
CA VAL A 642 25.36 1.07 -2.66
C VAL A 642 25.75 2.19 -1.72
N ARG A 643 26.23 1.83 -0.53
CA ARG A 643 26.71 2.78 0.49
C ARG A 643 28.18 3.09 0.29
N TRP A 644 28.46 4.03 -0.61
CA TRP A 644 29.82 4.48 -0.96
C TRP A 644 30.69 4.87 0.24
N ASN A 645 30.06 5.34 1.33
CA ASN A 645 30.74 5.69 2.58
C ASN A 645 31.48 4.53 3.25
N TYR A 646 31.23 3.27 2.90
CA TYR A 646 32.00 2.13 3.43
C TYR A 646 33.16 1.71 2.54
N LEU A 647 33.27 2.25 1.32
CA LEU A 647 34.30 1.87 0.36
C LEU A 647 35.65 2.57 0.62
N TRP A 648 35.65 3.70 1.33
CA TRP A 648 36.90 4.43 1.60
C TRP A 648 37.90 3.61 2.42
N PHE A 649 37.42 2.79 3.37
CA PHE A 649 38.28 2.05 4.28
C PHE A 649 39.05 0.91 3.57
N PRO A 650 38.39 0.05 2.77
CA PRO A 650 39.08 -0.90 1.89
C PRO A 650 40.04 -0.21 0.91
N GLY A 651 39.62 0.91 0.30
CA GLY A 651 40.47 1.68 -0.61
C GLY A 651 41.73 2.24 0.07
N ALA A 652 41.59 2.83 1.26
CA ALA A 652 42.71 3.34 2.05
C ALA A 652 43.66 2.22 2.49
N SER A 653 43.11 1.06 2.87
CA SER A 653 43.91 -0.13 3.24
C SER A 653 44.74 -0.64 2.06
N LEU A 654 44.16 -0.63 0.85
CA LEU A 654 44.85 -1.00 -0.39
C LEU A 654 46.00 -0.02 -0.71
N ILE A 655 45.72 1.28 -0.69
CA ILE A 655 46.70 2.34 -0.98
C ILE A 655 47.87 2.28 0.01
N THR A 656 47.57 2.18 1.31
CA THR A 656 48.61 2.11 2.36
C THR A 656 49.43 0.83 2.27
N GLY A 657 48.81 -0.30 1.97
CA GLY A 657 49.52 -1.57 1.79
C GLY A 657 50.44 -1.59 0.57
N ILE A 658 49.99 -1.05 -0.57
CA ILE A 658 50.81 -0.91 -1.78
C ILE A 658 51.98 0.06 -1.52
N ALA A 659 51.71 1.21 -0.89
CA ALA A 659 52.76 2.16 -0.54
C ALA A 659 53.82 1.55 0.37
N PHE A 660 53.42 0.77 1.38
CA PHE A 660 54.34 0.05 2.24
C PHE A 660 55.19 -0.97 1.48
N ALA A 661 54.59 -1.75 0.57
CA ALA A 661 55.32 -2.72 -0.24
C ALA A 661 56.37 -2.04 -1.13
N ILE A 662 56.00 -0.93 -1.79
CA ILE A 662 56.92 -0.14 -2.63
C ILE A 662 58.08 0.41 -1.79
N LEU A 663 57.80 0.98 -0.62
CA LEU A 663 58.83 1.50 0.29
C LEU A 663 59.79 0.40 0.75
N CYS A 664 59.26 -0.78 1.10
CA CYS A 664 60.07 -1.92 1.52
C CYS A 664 60.98 -2.41 0.39
N MET A 665 60.44 -2.55 -0.83
CA MET A 665 61.22 -2.93 -2.01
C MET A 665 62.32 -1.91 -2.32
N TRP A 666 61.97 -0.61 -2.28
CA TRP A 666 62.92 0.49 -2.52
C TRP A 666 64.04 0.53 -1.50
N GLU A 667 63.73 0.39 -0.21
CA GLU A 667 64.72 0.33 0.87
C GLU A 667 65.65 -0.87 0.70
N THR A 668 65.11 -2.05 0.37
CA THR A 668 65.90 -3.27 0.15
C THR A 668 66.91 -3.08 -0.98
N GLN A 669 66.49 -2.43 -2.08
CA GLN A 669 67.37 -2.09 -3.20
C GLN A 669 68.43 -1.05 -2.82
N LYS A 670 68.05 0.00 -2.08
CA LYS A 670 68.97 1.05 -1.62
C LYS A 670 70.07 0.49 -0.71
N LEU A 671 69.71 -0.48 0.14
CA LEU A 671 70.63 -1.14 1.06
C LEU A 671 71.49 -2.26 0.42
N LYS A 672 71.27 -2.57 -0.87
CA LYS A 672 71.96 -3.65 -1.62
C LYS A 672 71.94 -5.01 -0.90
N LYS A 673 70.89 -5.29 -0.11
CA LYS A 673 70.75 -6.55 0.62
C LYS A 673 70.02 -7.60 -0.24
N PRO A 674 70.34 -8.90 -0.10
CA PRO A 674 69.55 -9.96 -0.71
C PRO A 674 68.13 -10.00 -0.12
N ALA A 675 67.14 -10.34 -0.95
CA ALA A 675 65.77 -10.56 -0.51
C ALA A 675 65.66 -11.90 0.23
N LEU A 676 65.94 -11.90 1.53
CA LEU A 676 65.94 -13.08 2.40
C LEU A 676 64.53 -13.42 2.93
N LYS A 677 63.65 -12.42 3.03
CA LYS A 677 62.22 -12.52 3.43
C LYS A 677 62.01 -13.46 4.64
N ASP A 678 61.10 -14.42 4.54
CA ASP A 678 60.74 -15.42 5.54
C ASP A 678 61.58 -16.70 5.48
N SER A 679 62.62 -16.74 4.64
CA SER A 679 63.45 -17.94 4.47
C SER A 679 64.13 -18.35 5.77
N ILE A 680 63.81 -19.56 6.24
CA ILE A 680 64.47 -20.18 7.39
C ILE A 680 65.95 -20.46 7.06
N LEU A 681 66.25 -20.81 5.80
CA LEU A 681 67.61 -21.03 5.35
C LEU A 681 68.45 -19.76 5.45
N ALA A 682 67.85 -18.59 5.15
CA ALA A 682 68.52 -17.31 5.34
C ALA A 682 68.81 -17.01 6.82
N ALA A 683 67.85 -17.33 7.70
CA ALA A 683 68.03 -17.18 9.16
C ALA A 683 69.12 -18.11 9.71
N LEU A 684 69.25 -19.33 9.17
CA LEU A 684 70.30 -20.28 9.53
C LEU A 684 71.67 -19.90 8.95
N ALA A 685 71.70 -19.39 7.71
CA ALA A 685 72.92 -18.94 7.06
C ALA A 685 73.50 -17.70 7.77
N CYS A 686 72.65 -16.81 8.27
CA CYS A 686 73.05 -15.64 9.05
C CYS A 686 73.20 -15.94 10.55
N ALA A 687 73.66 -17.14 10.92
CA ALA A 687 73.74 -17.55 12.33
C ALA A 687 74.54 -16.53 13.19
N PRO A 688 74.17 -16.34 14.47
CA PRO A 688 74.96 -15.52 15.38
C PRO A 688 76.34 -16.13 15.61
N ASP A 689 77.32 -15.27 15.88
CA ASP A 689 78.69 -15.64 16.27
C ASP A 689 78.69 -16.70 17.40
N GLU A 690 79.70 -17.55 17.45
CA GLU A 690 79.75 -18.75 18.29
C GLU A 690 79.61 -18.41 19.79
N GLU A 691 80.20 -17.30 20.23
CA GLU A 691 80.06 -16.75 21.59
C GLU A 691 78.61 -16.33 21.89
N LEU A 692 77.99 -15.59 20.98
CA LEU A 692 76.61 -15.13 21.11
C LEU A 692 75.60 -16.29 21.06
N ARG A 693 75.87 -17.29 20.21
CA ARG A 693 75.06 -18.50 20.07
C ARG A 693 75.07 -19.33 21.37
N LEU A 694 76.22 -19.44 22.04
CA LEU A 694 76.33 -20.11 23.34
C LEU A 694 75.55 -19.38 24.43
N ARG A 695 75.63 -18.03 24.50
CA ARG A 695 74.85 -17.23 25.46
C ARG A 695 73.34 -17.37 25.23
N LEU A 696 72.89 -17.39 23.98
CA LEU A 696 71.49 -17.59 23.65
C LEU A 696 71.00 -19.00 24.01
N LYS A 697 71.82 -20.04 23.79
CA LYS A 697 71.51 -21.42 24.23
C LYS A 697 71.37 -21.52 25.75
N GLN A 698 72.26 -20.88 26.51
CA GLN A 698 72.18 -20.83 27.98
C GLN A 698 70.96 -20.03 28.47
N ALA A 699 70.67 -18.90 27.83
CA ALA A 699 69.48 -18.10 28.14
C ALA A 699 68.17 -18.84 27.82
N ALA A 700 68.15 -19.65 26.76
CA ALA A 700 67.03 -20.53 26.42
C ALA A 700 66.82 -21.61 27.47
N ALA A 701 67.90 -22.31 27.89
CA ALA A 701 67.84 -23.33 28.93
C ALA A 701 67.33 -22.79 30.27
N ASN A 702 67.62 -21.53 30.58
CA ASN A 702 67.21 -20.86 31.83
C ASN A 702 65.87 -20.11 31.74
N GLY A 703 65.15 -20.20 30.62
CA GLY A 703 63.88 -19.49 30.41
C GLY A 703 63.99 -17.95 30.32
N LYS A 704 65.22 -17.40 30.23
CA LYS A 704 65.51 -15.95 30.19
C LYS A 704 65.80 -15.42 28.78
N LEU A 705 65.39 -16.15 27.75
CA LEU A 705 65.72 -15.86 26.34
C LEU A 705 65.25 -14.47 25.90
N GLN A 706 63.99 -14.10 26.15
CA GLN A 706 63.47 -12.78 25.80
C GLN A 706 64.13 -11.64 26.59
N GLY A 707 64.47 -11.87 27.86
CA GLY A 707 65.17 -10.89 28.69
C GLY A 707 66.60 -10.62 28.20
N THR A 708 67.26 -11.67 27.69
CA THR A 708 68.62 -11.58 27.12
C THR A 708 68.60 -10.90 25.75
N GLY A 709 67.67 -11.28 24.88
CA GLY A 709 67.53 -10.64 23.56
C GLY A 709 67.11 -9.17 23.59
N ARG A 710 66.55 -8.67 24.71
CA ARG A 710 66.30 -7.22 24.90
C ARG A 710 67.58 -6.43 25.20
N LYS A 711 68.60 -7.08 25.76
CA LYS A 711 69.85 -6.45 26.19
C LYS A 711 70.96 -6.56 25.15
N VAL A 712 70.93 -7.62 24.34
CA VAL A 712 71.91 -7.86 23.28
C VAL A 712 71.54 -7.03 22.06
N GLU A 713 72.41 -6.08 21.70
CA GLU A 713 72.34 -5.36 20.43
C GLU A 713 73.23 -6.05 19.39
N VAL A 714 72.65 -6.38 18.23
CA VAL A 714 73.34 -7.05 17.13
C VAL A 714 73.45 -6.16 15.91
N ARG A 715 74.57 -6.29 15.18
CA ARG A 715 74.79 -5.69 13.86
C ARG A 715 74.93 -6.80 12.82
N TRP A 716 74.38 -6.56 11.63
CA TRP A 716 74.60 -7.40 10.47
C TRP A 716 75.89 -6.98 9.76
N GLU A 717 76.87 -7.89 9.69
CA GLU A 717 78.16 -7.66 9.03
C GLU A 717 78.39 -8.75 7.97
N LYS A 718 78.97 -8.36 6.83
CA LYS A 718 79.31 -9.26 5.73
C LYS A 718 80.83 -9.45 5.73
N ASP A 719 81.30 -10.57 6.26
CA ASP A 719 82.70 -10.99 6.10
C ASP A 719 82.87 -11.64 4.71
N ASP A 720 84.11 -11.70 4.19
CA ASP A 720 84.42 -12.06 2.79
C ASP A 720 83.89 -13.44 2.33
N GLU A 721 83.45 -14.32 3.24
CA GLU A 721 82.80 -15.60 2.91
C GLU A 721 81.37 -15.79 3.44
N PHE A 722 80.92 -15.09 4.51
CA PHE A 722 79.59 -15.29 5.11
C PHE A 722 79.02 -14.04 5.79
N ALA A 723 77.68 -13.89 5.79
CA ALA A 723 76.99 -12.86 6.57
C ALA A 723 76.68 -13.38 7.98
N GLN A 724 77.05 -12.64 9.04
CA GLN A 724 76.85 -13.06 10.43
C GLN A 724 76.27 -11.94 11.31
N PHE A 725 75.62 -12.31 12.42
CA PHE A 725 75.23 -11.37 13.46
C PHE A 725 76.31 -11.27 14.54
N LYS A 726 76.91 -10.08 14.69
CA LYS A 726 77.88 -9.79 15.76
C LYS A 726 77.27 -8.90 16.84
N GLU A 727 77.55 -9.22 18.10
CA GLU A 727 77.15 -8.41 19.27
C GLU A 727 78.00 -7.14 19.34
N LYS A 728 77.37 -5.99 19.65
CA LYS A 728 78.11 -4.75 19.91
C LYS A 728 78.84 -4.86 21.26
N LYS A 729 80.18 -4.94 21.24
CA LYS A 729 81.02 -4.86 22.45
C LYS A 729 81.21 -3.38 22.84
N ASP A 730 81.19 -3.06 24.13
CA ASP A 730 81.16 -1.67 24.68
C ASP A 730 82.36 -0.77 24.29
N ASP A 731 83.39 -1.28 23.62
CA ASP A 731 84.65 -0.57 23.29
C ASP A 731 84.83 -0.13 21.82
N GLN A 732 83.78 -0.14 20.97
CA GLN A 732 83.88 0.39 19.60
C GLN A 732 83.13 1.73 19.41
N PRO A 733 83.80 2.79 18.88
CA PRO A 733 83.16 4.09 18.66
C PRO A 733 82.10 4.01 17.56
N SER A 734 81.04 4.79 17.73
CA SER A 734 79.97 4.97 16.73
C SER A 734 80.49 5.73 15.51
N VAL A 735 80.38 5.13 14.33
CA VAL A 735 80.48 5.80 13.02
C VAL A 735 79.10 5.92 12.41
#